data_AF-A0A8H8P068-F1
#
_entry.id   AF-A0A8H8P068-F1
#
_cell.length_a   1.000
_cell.length_b   1.000
_cell.length_c   1.000
_cell.angle_alpha   90.00
_cell.angle_beta   90.00
_cell.angle_gamma   90.00
#
_symmetry.space_group_name_H-M   'P 1'
#
loop_
_entity.id
_entity.type
_entity.pdbx_description
1 polymer ?
#
loop_
_entity_poly.entity_id
_entity_poly.type
_entity_poly.pdbx_seq_one_letter_code
_entity_poly.pdbx_strand_id
1 'polypeptide(L)'
;MRATVLRRAAKVTVGLRREDPGRIWERRTPLTPDGVEDLVESGAQVLVEECERRVWRNQDYAKAGAKLVPAGRRALEPADIILGIKEVPLDECISTLTPHNTPRTQLMFSHTAKGQEYNTGLLSQFVSRPGDTDGKARLVDYELLTDESGKRVVAFGWYAGAAGLAEGLITSAHAELQLGVASPFIYLPRPYAHPSLDDMRASLRRVGKHISNAGTSPALGPFVIAVTGNGNVARGALDMLKELPVVYVKPKDLPKLVANPETDLRKVYAVHLPPSEYIRGINNEPYDREAYHTDPSKWKSIFADEVAPYTSLLINGAGWKPGYPRLISNTDLPRVIALAKGVGVGRFAAIADVSCDFEGGLEFVTHPTTICAPIYQHPLGPHLMTVEILPAELPRDASKHFSKALKPYLKGLVRAHERGGALVSDAGNAKDEVLATLDRATIAENGTLRPQHSWLMDRVNAHWTQGSICGSASTSAGIALPSRDMETSSVVSSPEAKFSESIKPKKRVLLLGSGMVAKPAVDVFLGREDIRLVVASNNLPEAKALIQSHDRAEAVKLDVSDQERMVELINGADVIVSLLPAALHTQVAEGCIKYKKHLVTASYISPSMKALHERAIEADVLLLNEIGLDPGIDHCGAMEMRDRFERQGKRIVSFVSWCGGLPAPENSNVPLGMKFSWSPKGLLSAALNPARFKLAGKQIDIPGNELLESYFPEVPLSKGFALEGLANRDSLGYAETYKFGSVDGMRSLFRGTLRYKGFADLMRMFSEVGLLSNKESDKILFNEWNELVGRAAAKASGETFELKDTMDVVKSIIGTERAEEHKIIPALKWMGVVPTNSAEIDPSLPPIPKGPVTPLDAFATLLSYKLRYEPHERDLVLLSHEVITAPASAPLSDTFDPETNEVYTSTLAVYGSSSGSAMSKTVGLPLAFAALQVLDGAVRARGVAGPFGEEVYKPVLEGLEAVGLGMRETKVTGGEGMGRSMLRWML
;
A
#
# COMPACT_ATOMS: atom_id res chain seq x y z
N MET A 1 -10.49 -20.86 71.63
CA MET A 1 -11.07 -20.45 70.32
C MET A 1 -10.77 -18.97 70.06
N ARG A 2 -9.79 -18.66 69.21
CA ARG A 2 -9.79 -17.47 68.34
C ARG A 2 -9.11 -17.89 67.05
N ALA A 3 -9.91 -17.93 65.97
CA ALA A 3 -9.51 -18.41 64.66
C ALA A 3 -8.63 -17.36 63.96
N THR A 4 -7.39 -17.73 63.68
CA THR A 4 -6.52 -17.00 62.77
C THR A 4 -7.01 -17.24 61.35
N VAL A 5 -7.64 -16.23 60.74
CA VAL A 5 -8.00 -16.25 59.32
C VAL A 5 -6.71 -16.22 58.51
N LEU A 6 -6.28 -17.38 58.02
CA LEU A 6 -5.30 -17.49 56.95
C LEU A 6 -5.86 -16.77 55.71
N ARG A 7 -5.35 -15.57 55.41
CA ARG A 7 -5.52 -14.97 54.07
C ARG A 7 -4.91 -15.95 53.06
N ARG A 8 -5.75 -16.61 52.24
CA ARG A 8 -5.29 -17.32 51.04
C ARG A 8 -4.49 -16.31 50.20
N ALA A 9 -3.24 -16.62 49.87
CA ALA A 9 -2.47 -15.86 48.89
C ALA A 9 -3.29 -15.77 47.60
N ALA A 10 -3.36 -14.58 46.99
CA ALA A 10 -4.07 -14.39 45.73
C ALA A 10 -3.42 -15.27 44.65
N LYS A 11 -4.23 -15.98 43.87
CA LYS A 11 -3.72 -16.82 42.78
C LYS A 11 -3.16 -15.92 41.67
N VAL A 12 -1.99 -16.25 41.14
CA VAL A 12 -1.44 -15.57 39.96
C VAL A 12 -2.37 -15.77 38.77
N THR A 13 -2.68 -14.69 38.07
CA THR A 13 -3.60 -14.65 36.94
C THR A 13 -2.83 -14.47 35.63
N VAL A 14 -2.99 -15.43 34.71
CA VAL A 14 -2.42 -15.40 33.36
C VAL A 14 -3.52 -15.06 32.36
N GLY A 15 -3.36 -13.99 31.61
CA GLY A 15 -4.25 -13.54 30.55
C GLY A 15 -3.74 -13.95 29.17
N LEU A 16 -4.60 -14.61 28.39
CA LEU A 16 -4.36 -14.90 26.98
C LEU A 16 -5.15 -13.90 26.12
N ARG A 17 -4.44 -13.02 25.43
CA ARG A 17 -5.02 -12.00 24.54
C ARG A 17 -5.59 -12.63 23.27
N ARG A 18 -6.63 -12.02 22.71
CA ARG A 18 -7.15 -12.33 21.36
C ARG A 18 -6.13 -11.97 20.28
N GLU A 19 -6.17 -12.72 19.20
CA GLU A 19 -5.42 -12.42 17.98
C GLU A 19 -5.97 -11.14 17.32
N ASP A 20 -5.07 -10.30 16.80
CA ASP A 20 -5.39 -8.96 16.28
C ASP A 20 -6.34 -9.01 15.07
N PRO A 21 -7.53 -8.37 15.11
CA PRO A 21 -8.48 -8.29 14.00
C PRO A 21 -7.88 -7.89 12.66
N GLY A 22 -6.89 -6.99 12.63
CA GLY A 22 -6.22 -6.53 11.40
C GLY A 22 -5.33 -7.58 10.74
N ARG A 23 -4.88 -8.59 11.49
CA ARG A 23 -4.01 -9.68 10.99
C ARG A 23 -4.85 -10.91 10.67
N ILE A 24 -5.54 -10.86 9.53
CA ILE A 24 -6.57 -11.85 9.14
C ILE A 24 -6.10 -13.33 9.16
N TRP A 25 -4.83 -13.58 8.89
CA TRP A 25 -4.24 -14.93 8.87
C TRP A 25 -3.64 -15.37 10.22
N GLU A 26 -3.51 -14.46 11.18
CA GLU A 26 -2.98 -14.82 12.50
C GLU A 26 -4.05 -15.57 13.29
N ARG A 27 -3.85 -16.88 13.37
CA ARG A 27 -4.68 -17.82 14.14
C ARG A 27 -3.88 -18.56 15.21
N ARG A 28 -2.57 -18.27 15.30
CA ARG A 28 -1.67 -18.88 16.29
C ARG A 28 -1.89 -18.24 17.65
N THR A 29 -1.61 -19.02 18.68
CA THR A 29 -1.74 -18.62 20.08
C THR A 29 -0.49 -19.04 20.85
N PRO A 30 0.00 -18.22 21.80
CA PRO A 30 1.15 -18.59 22.63
C PRO A 30 0.83 -19.73 23.60
N LEU A 31 -0.45 -19.96 23.90
CA LEU A 31 -0.89 -20.94 24.89
C LEU A 31 -2.06 -21.77 24.35
N THR A 32 -1.85 -23.07 24.25
CA THR A 32 -2.86 -24.05 23.83
C THR A 32 -3.80 -24.44 24.97
N PRO A 33 -4.98 -25.03 24.69
CA PRO A 33 -5.85 -25.58 25.74
C PRO A 33 -5.12 -26.51 26.71
N ASP A 34 -4.29 -27.44 26.22
CA ASP A 34 -3.46 -28.30 27.08
C ASP A 34 -2.53 -27.50 28.01
N GLY A 35 -1.94 -26.41 27.49
CA GLY A 35 -1.10 -25.52 28.28
C GLY A 35 -1.88 -24.70 29.31
N VAL A 36 -3.16 -24.42 29.06
CA VAL A 36 -4.07 -23.81 30.03
C VAL A 36 -4.39 -24.79 31.15
N GLU A 37 -4.78 -26.02 30.82
CA GLU A 37 -5.06 -27.08 31.79
C GLU A 37 -3.88 -27.27 32.74
N ASP A 38 -2.67 -27.40 32.18
CA ASP A 38 -1.42 -27.50 32.94
C ASP A 38 -1.18 -26.36 33.95
N LEU A 39 -1.56 -25.12 33.61
CA LEU A 39 -1.40 -23.96 34.49
C LEU A 39 -2.48 -23.91 35.57
N VAL A 40 -3.71 -24.25 35.22
CA VAL A 40 -4.84 -24.34 36.14
C VAL A 40 -4.59 -25.41 37.20
N GLU A 41 -4.12 -26.59 36.78
CA GLU A 41 -3.69 -27.67 37.69
C GLU A 41 -2.53 -27.26 38.58
N SER A 42 -1.62 -26.42 38.06
CA SER A 42 -0.50 -25.86 38.84
C SER A 42 -0.94 -24.74 39.80
N GLY A 43 -2.24 -24.39 39.86
CA GLY A 43 -2.81 -23.45 40.83
C GLY A 43 -3.05 -22.03 40.31
N ALA A 44 -2.63 -21.70 39.08
CA ALA A 44 -2.83 -20.38 38.48
C ALA A 44 -4.29 -20.20 38.01
N GLN A 45 -4.73 -18.94 37.93
CA GLN A 45 -5.97 -18.58 37.24
C GLN A 45 -5.65 -18.22 35.79
N VAL A 46 -6.40 -18.74 34.82
CA VAL A 46 -6.22 -18.38 33.41
C VAL A 46 -7.45 -17.63 32.91
N LEU A 47 -7.25 -16.43 32.38
CA LEU A 47 -8.25 -15.64 31.67
C LEU A 47 -7.97 -15.76 30.16
N VAL A 48 -9.00 -16.03 29.36
CA VAL A 48 -8.86 -16.09 27.91
C VAL A 48 -9.84 -15.12 27.28
N GLU A 49 -9.31 -14.16 26.52
CA GLU A 49 -10.15 -13.31 25.68
C GLU A 49 -10.80 -14.14 24.57
N GLU A 50 -12.11 -13.96 24.45
CA GLU A 50 -12.92 -14.59 23.41
C GLU A 50 -12.40 -14.22 22.02
N CYS A 51 -12.14 -15.23 21.19
CA CYS A 51 -11.68 -15.06 19.81
C CYS A 51 -12.21 -16.17 18.91
N GLU A 52 -13.03 -15.81 17.92
CA GLU A 52 -13.59 -16.74 16.93
C GLU A 52 -12.57 -17.13 15.83
N ARG A 53 -11.46 -16.40 15.72
CA ARG A 53 -10.44 -16.63 14.69
C ARG A 53 -9.40 -17.66 15.09
N ARG A 54 -9.09 -17.74 16.39
CA ARG A 54 -8.05 -18.61 16.95
C ARG A 54 -8.25 -20.06 16.49
N VAL A 55 -7.16 -20.80 16.29
CA VAL A 55 -7.22 -22.17 15.77
C VAL A 55 -7.91 -23.18 16.71
N TRP A 56 -8.09 -22.83 17.98
CA TRP A 56 -8.97 -23.51 18.94
C TRP A 56 -10.15 -22.63 19.29
N ARG A 57 -11.31 -23.25 19.56
CA ARG A 57 -12.53 -22.53 19.91
C ARG A 57 -12.48 -22.08 21.37
N ASN A 58 -13.24 -21.04 21.71
CA ASN A 58 -13.39 -20.57 23.09
C ASN A 58 -13.80 -21.69 24.07
N GLN A 59 -14.66 -22.61 23.62
CA GLN A 59 -15.11 -23.75 24.43
C GLN A 59 -13.97 -24.73 24.78
N ASP A 60 -12.94 -24.85 23.95
CA ASP A 60 -11.80 -25.74 24.23
C ASP A 60 -11.00 -25.19 25.43
N TYR A 61 -10.86 -23.87 25.53
CA TYR A 61 -10.24 -23.19 26.67
C TYR A 61 -11.08 -23.27 27.94
N ALA A 62 -12.40 -23.10 27.83
CA ALA A 62 -13.30 -23.24 28.97
C ALA A 62 -13.24 -24.65 29.56
N LYS A 63 -13.20 -25.69 28.72
CA LYS A 63 -13.03 -27.09 29.14
C LYS A 63 -11.69 -27.34 29.85
N ALA A 64 -10.63 -26.68 29.40
CA ALA A 64 -9.32 -26.70 30.03
C ALA A 64 -9.25 -25.93 31.37
N GLY A 65 -10.37 -25.34 31.82
CA GLY A 65 -10.48 -24.65 33.11
C GLY A 65 -10.18 -23.15 33.07
N ALA A 66 -10.00 -22.54 31.89
CA ALA A 66 -9.91 -21.09 31.79
C ALA A 66 -11.26 -20.39 31.98
N LYS A 67 -11.21 -19.17 32.52
CA LYS A 67 -12.34 -18.24 32.53
C LYS A 67 -12.32 -17.42 31.24
N LEU A 68 -13.37 -17.54 30.45
CA LEU A 68 -13.57 -16.68 29.27
C LEU A 68 -13.91 -15.27 29.72
N VAL A 69 -13.31 -14.28 29.04
CA VAL A 69 -13.61 -12.86 29.24
C VAL A 69 -13.98 -12.21 27.89
N PRO A 70 -14.93 -11.25 27.87
CA PRO A 70 -15.31 -10.56 26.66
C PRO A 70 -14.10 -9.88 26.02
N ALA A 71 -14.05 -9.88 24.70
CA ALA A 71 -12.96 -9.25 23.98
C ALA A 71 -13.00 -7.70 24.13
N GLY A 72 -11.89 -7.05 24.51
CA GLY A 72 -11.82 -5.58 24.60
C GLY A 72 -10.67 -5.02 25.44
N ARG A 73 -10.45 -3.69 25.36
CA ARG A 73 -9.28 -2.94 25.89
C ARG A 73 -8.90 -3.21 27.36
N ARG A 74 -9.85 -3.69 28.18
CA ARG A 74 -9.66 -3.89 29.63
C ARG A 74 -9.97 -5.30 30.11
N ALA A 75 -10.20 -6.23 29.20
CA ALA A 75 -10.62 -7.60 29.53
C ALA A 75 -9.58 -8.35 30.39
N LEU A 76 -8.30 -8.05 30.18
CA LEU A 76 -7.18 -8.65 30.90
C LEU A 76 -6.57 -7.72 31.97
N GLU A 77 -7.24 -6.63 32.37
CA GLU A 77 -6.79 -5.80 33.49
C GLU A 77 -6.46 -6.60 34.78
N PRO A 78 -7.20 -7.66 35.15
CA PRO A 78 -6.87 -8.46 36.33
C PRO A 78 -5.65 -9.38 36.19
N ALA A 79 -5.07 -9.53 34.98
CA ALA A 79 -3.98 -10.47 34.75
C ALA A 79 -2.62 -9.94 35.19
N ASP A 80 -1.87 -10.73 35.95
CA ASP A 80 -0.48 -10.45 36.35
C ASP A 80 0.49 -10.69 35.17
N ILE A 81 0.16 -11.65 34.31
CA ILE A 81 0.93 -12.02 33.12
C ILE A 81 0.02 -11.97 31.90
N ILE A 82 0.37 -11.24 30.84
CA ILE A 82 -0.38 -11.21 29.57
C ILE A 82 0.46 -11.83 28.45
N LEU A 83 -0.16 -12.73 27.68
CA LEU A 83 0.43 -13.42 26.55
C LEU A 83 -0.27 -13.01 25.25
N GLY A 84 0.51 -12.64 24.23
CA GLY A 84 0.08 -12.54 22.83
C GLY A 84 1.16 -13.10 21.90
N ILE A 85 0.84 -13.46 20.64
CA ILE A 85 1.88 -13.81 19.64
C ILE A 85 2.55 -12.54 19.10
N LYS A 86 1.75 -11.65 18.50
CA LYS A 86 2.21 -10.41 17.86
C LYS A 86 2.06 -9.22 18.78
N GLU A 87 2.59 -8.09 18.32
CA GLU A 87 2.50 -6.79 18.99
C GLU A 87 1.06 -6.45 19.37
N VAL A 88 0.91 -5.82 20.53
CA VAL A 88 -0.38 -5.34 21.00
C VAL A 88 -0.61 -3.94 20.40
N PRO A 89 -1.77 -3.68 19.76
CA PRO A 89 -2.17 -2.33 19.37
C PRO A 89 -2.08 -1.38 20.56
N LEU A 90 -1.60 -0.16 20.35
CA LEU A 90 -1.32 0.77 21.45
C LEU A 90 -2.53 1.04 22.35
N ASP A 91 -3.71 1.12 21.75
CA ASP A 91 -4.95 1.41 22.45
C ASP A 91 -5.46 0.23 23.31
N GLU A 92 -4.93 -0.98 23.08
CA GLU A 92 -5.19 -2.19 23.87
C GLU A 92 -4.03 -2.54 24.83
N CYS A 93 -2.93 -1.78 24.81
CA CYS A 93 -1.73 -2.09 25.60
C CYS A 93 -1.90 -1.74 27.08
N ILE A 94 -1.87 -2.75 27.96
CA ILE A 94 -2.01 -2.57 29.41
C ILE A 94 -0.62 -2.47 30.08
N SER A 95 0.03 -1.33 29.95
CA SER A 95 1.37 -1.12 30.51
C SER A 95 1.41 -0.66 31.97
N THR A 96 0.25 -0.53 32.61
CA THR A 96 0.12 -0.18 34.03
C THR A 96 0.32 -1.40 34.94
N LEU A 97 0.59 -1.13 36.22
CA LEU A 97 0.59 -2.15 37.27
C LEU A 97 -0.76 -2.88 37.36
N THR A 98 -0.77 -4.00 38.07
CA THR A 98 -2.02 -4.70 38.40
C THR A 98 -2.89 -3.86 39.35
N PRO A 99 -4.19 -4.18 39.52
CA PRO A 99 -5.03 -3.55 40.54
C PRO A 99 -4.51 -3.70 41.98
N HIS A 100 -3.56 -4.60 42.22
CA HIS A 100 -2.89 -4.82 43.50
C HIS A 100 -1.55 -4.07 43.63
N ASN A 101 -1.26 -3.16 42.70
CA ASN A 101 -0.03 -2.37 42.63
C ASN A 101 1.24 -3.23 42.49
N THR A 102 1.14 -4.40 41.83
CA THR A 102 2.27 -5.27 41.51
C THR A 102 2.69 -5.12 40.04
N PRO A 103 3.99 -5.29 39.71
CA PRO A 103 4.47 -5.22 38.33
C PRO A 103 3.88 -6.33 37.45
N ARG A 104 3.09 -5.96 36.43
CA ARG A 104 2.58 -6.88 35.40
C ARG A 104 3.70 -7.33 34.46
N THR A 105 3.62 -8.51 33.86
CA THR A 105 4.52 -8.94 32.77
C THR A 105 3.76 -9.16 31.46
N GLN A 106 4.24 -8.63 30.34
CA GLN A 106 3.71 -8.89 29.01
C GLN A 106 4.74 -9.62 28.14
N LEU A 107 4.29 -10.65 27.41
CA LEU A 107 5.10 -11.46 26.50
C LEU A 107 4.54 -11.42 25.09
N MET A 108 5.37 -11.04 24.11
CA MET A 108 5.03 -11.00 22.69
C MET A 108 6.28 -10.98 21.79
N PHE A 109 6.13 -11.22 20.49
CA PHE A 109 7.12 -10.77 19.51
C PHE A 109 6.93 -9.26 19.32
N SER A 110 7.63 -8.46 20.13
CA SER A 110 7.45 -7.01 20.16
C SER A 110 8.13 -6.30 18.98
N HIS A 111 9.15 -6.94 18.41
CA HIS A 111 10.10 -6.37 17.43
C HIS A 111 10.69 -5.01 17.83
N THR A 112 10.64 -4.66 19.13
CA THR A 112 11.22 -3.41 19.66
C THR A 112 12.73 -3.54 19.84
N ALA A 113 13.23 -4.74 20.09
CA ALA A 113 14.65 -5.02 20.34
C ALA A 113 15.59 -4.63 19.19
N LYS A 114 15.06 -4.52 17.97
CA LYS A 114 15.82 -4.11 16.77
C LYS A 114 15.83 -2.59 16.55
N GLY A 115 15.16 -1.82 17.42
CA GLY A 115 15.09 -0.35 17.33
C GLY A 115 14.32 0.13 16.10
N GLN A 116 13.38 -0.67 15.60
CA GLN A 116 12.54 -0.30 14.47
C GLN A 116 11.56 0.80 14.89
N GLU A 117 11.50 1.89 14.13
CA GLU A 117 10.71 3.07 14.48
C GLU A 117 9.23 2.75 14.68
N TYR A 118 8.70 1.80 13.89
CA TYR A 118 7.28 1.51 13.92
C TYR A 118 6.75 0.94 15.24
N ASN A 119 7.60 0.25 15.99
CA ASN A 119 7.25 -0.30 17.31
C ASN A 119 7.80 0.54 18.47
N THR A 120 8.41 1.71 18.19
CA THR A 120 8.92 2.60 19.25
C THR A 120 7.78 3.12 20.12
N GLY A 121 6.60 3.39 19.53
CA GLY A 121 5.40 3.74 20.29
C GLY A 121 5.00 2.68 21.32
N LEU A 122 5.07 1.40 20.94
CA LEU A 122 4.77 0.27 21.85
C LEU A 122 5.78 0.20 22.98
N LEU A 123 7.08 0.28 22.65
CA LEU A 123 8.15 0.28 23.65
C LEU A 123 7.97 1.41 24.67
N SER A 124 7.59 2.60 24.19
CA SER A 124 7.40 3.78 25.03
C SER A 124 6.32 3.60 26.12
N GLN A 125 5.38 2.67 25.95
CA GLN A 125 4.36 2.36 26.96
C GLN A 125 4.96 1.69 28.19
N PHE A 126 6.08 0.99 28.06
CA PHE A 126 6.73 0.22 29.12
C PHE A 126 7.89 0.98 29.81
N VAL A 127 8.19 2.19 29.36
CA VAL A 127 9.25 3.06 29.92
C VAL A 127 8.60 4.29 30.54
N SER A 128 9.11 4.74 31.69
CA SER A 128 8.62 5.91 32.42
C SER A 128 9.31 7.18 31.92
N ARG A 129 8.55 8.27 31.79
CA ARG A 129 9.16 9.57 31.48
C ARG A 129 9.95 10.09 32.68
N PRO A 130 10.96 10.96 32.47
CA PRO A 130 11.61 11.66 33.57
C PRO A 130 10.58 12.38 34.45
N GLY A 131 10.47 12.00 35.72
CA GLY A 131 9.51 12.54 36.68
C GLY A 131 8.23 11.71 36.89
N ASP A 132 7.96 10.70 36.06
CA ASP A 132 6.88 9.74 36.31
C ASP A 132 7.24 8.84 37.50
N THR A 133 6.37 8.80 38.50
CA THR A 133 6.50 7.89 39.66
C THR A 133 5.68 6.62 39.54
N ASP A 134 4.87 6.49 38.48
CA ASP A 134 3.99 5.35 38.26
C ASP A 134 4.81 4.14 37.78
N GLY A 135 4.58 2.99 38.41
CA GLY A 135 5.19 1.74 37.97
C GLY A 135 4.64 1.29 36.61
N LYS A 136 5.52 0.77 35.76
CA LYS A 136 5.16 0.20 34.45
C LYS A 136 5.34 -1.32 34.43
N ALA A 137 4.58 -1.97 33.56
CA ALA A 137 4.69 -3.39 33.28
C ALA A 137 6.08 -3.75 32.73
N ARG A 138 6.48 -5.01 32.91
CA ARG A 138 7.64 -5.64 32.30
C ARG A 138 7.31 -6.08 30.87
N LEU A 139 8.17 -5.75 29.91
CA LEU A 139 8.09 -6.25 28.52
C LEU A 139 9.14 -7.32 28.28
N VAL A 140 8.70 -8.52 27.90
CA VAL A 140 9.57 -9.64 27.51
C VAL A 140 9.32 -9.97 26.04
N ASP A 141 10.40 -10.02 25.25
CA ASP A 141 10.32 -10.36 23.83
C ASP A 141 10.69 -11.82 23.59
N TYR A 142 9.81 -12.58 22.95
CA TYR A 142 10.08 -13.99 22.62
C TYR A 142 11.32 -14.17 21.74
N GLU A 143 11.67 -13.18 20.90
CA GLU A 143 12.86 -13.27 20.04
C GLU A 143 14.16 -13.31 20.85
N LEU A 144 14.15 -12.78 22.08
CA LEU A 144 15.30 -12.73 22.98
C LEU A 144 15.34 -13.87 23.99
N LEU A 145 14.34 -14.77 24.01
CA LEU A 145 14.40 -16.02 24.78
C LEU A 145 15.48 -16.93 24.17
N THR A 146 16.68 -16.82 24.71
CA THR A 146 17.90 -17.47 24.22
C THR A 146 18.60 -18.22 25.34
N ASP A 147 19.22 -19.35 25.03
CA ASP A 147 20.12 -20.06 25.95
C ASP A 147 21.44 -19.30 26.15
N GLU A 148 22.35 -19.81 27.00
CA GLU A 148 23.67 -19.19 27.25
C GLU A 148 24.53 -19.01 25.99
N SER A 149 24.26 -19.78 24.92
CA SER A 149 24.96 -19.65 23.64
C SER A 149 24.35 -18.60 22.70
N GLY A 150 23.26 -17.94 23.13
CA GLY A 150 22.51 -16.98 22.33
C GLY A 150 21.54 -17.63 21.33
N LYS A 151 21.30 -18.95 21.43
CA LYS A 151 20.39 -19.66 20.53
C LYS A 151 18.96 -19.55 21.03
N ARG A 152 18.04 -19.15 20.15
CA ARG A 152 16.60 -19.04 20.47
C ARG A 152 16.02 -20.38 20.92
N VAL A 153 15.34 -20.35 22.07
CA VAL A 153 14.68 -21.52 22.69
C VAL A 153 13.20 -21.64 22.33
N VAL A 154 12.57 -20.52 21.93
CA VAL A 154 11.17 -20.46 21.50
C VAL A 154 11.13 -19.77 20.13
N ALA A 155 10.77 -20.50 19.07
CA ALA A 155 10.75 -19.95 17.71
C ALA A 155 9.83 -20.73 16.76
N PHE A 156 9.38 -20.08 15.70
CA PHE A 156 8.55 -20.70 14.65
C PHE A 156 9.32 -21.17 13.41
N GLY A 157 10.64 -20.98 13.37
CA GLY A 157 11.42 -21.09 12.13
C GLY A 157 11.28 -22.42 11.39
N TRP A 158 11.06 -23.53 12.11
CA TRP A 158 10.86 -24.84 11.45
C TRP A 158 9.57 -24.86 10.63
N TYR A 159 8.48 -24.31 11.16
CA TYR A 159 7.19 -24.24 10.47
C TYR A 159 7.22 -23.26 9.30
N ALA A 160 8.00 -22.18 9.40
CA ALA A 160 8.25 -21.28 8.27
C ALA A 160 8.91 -22.03 7.10
N GLY A 161 9.91 -22.88 7.39
CA GLY A 161 10.54 -23.73 6.39
C GLY A 161 9.60 -24.79 5.80
N ALA A 162 8.78 -25.42 6.62
CA ALA A 162 7.82 -26.42 6.18
C ALA A 162 6.74 -25.84 5.24
N ALA A 163 6.10 -24.74 5.65
CA ALA A 163 5.15 -24.02 4.80
C ALA A 163 5.83 -23.39 3.58
N GLY A 164 7.02 -22.82 3.77
CA GLY A 164 7.81 -22.20 2.70
C GLY A 164 8.23 -23.17 1.59
N LEU A 165 8.52 -24.43 1.91
CA LEU A 165 8.73 -25.45 0.87
C LEU A 165 7.45 -25.66 0.05
N ALA A 166 6.32 -25.90 0.72
CA ALA A 166 5.06 -26.18 0.04
C ALA A 166 4.61 -25.01 -0.85
N GLU A 167 4.70 -23.77 -0.34
CA GLU A 167 4.48 -22.56 -1.15
C GLU A 167 5.50 -22.43 -2.29
N GLY A 168 6.77 -22.79 -2.09
CA GLY A 168 7.78 -22.79 -3.15
C GLY A 168 7.50 -23.80 -4.27
N LEU A 169 6.99 -24.99 -3.94
CA LEU A 169 6.57 -25.99 -4.93
C LEU A 169 5.37 -25.49 -5.75
N ILE A 170 4.41 -24.81 -5.10
CA ILE A 170 3.27 -24.19 -5.78
C ILE A 170 3.73 -23.02 -6.66
N THR A 171 4.68 -22.22 -6.18
CA THR A 171 5.32 -21.14 -6.95
C THR A 171 5.98 -21.70 -8.21
N SER A 172 6.65 -22.85 -8.09
CA SER A 172 7.25 -23.56 -9.23
C SER A 172 6.18 -24.05 -10.19
N ALA A 173 5.07 -24.60 -9.69
CA ALA A 173 3.94 -25.02 -10.53
C ALA A 173 3.40 -23.86 -11.39
N HIS A 174 3.27 -22.66 -10.80
CA HIS A 174 2.83 -21.46 -11.52
C HIS A 174 3.85 -21.04 -12.59
N ALA A 175 5.14 -21.08 -12.27
CA ALA A 175 6.21 -20.77 -13.23
C ALA A 175 6.22 -21.76 -14.40
N GLU A 176 6.06 -23.06 -14.14
CA GLU A 176 6.01 -24.10 -15.16
C GLU A 176 4.76 -24.01 -16.05
N LEU A 177 3.61 -23.66 -15.48
CA LEU A 177 2.38 -23.45 -16.25
C LEU A 177 2.52 -22.30 -17.26
N GLN A 178 3.22 -21.22 -16.89
CA GLN A 178 3.53 -20.14 -17.84
C GLN A 178 4.41 -20.60 -19.01
N LEU A 179 5.19 -21.66 -18.82
CA LEU A 179 6.00 -22.31 -19.86
C LEU A 179 5.21 -23.36 -20.65
N GLY A 180 3.90 -23.51 -20.39
CA GLY A 180 3.05 -24.51 -21.03
C GLY A 180 3.21 -25.93 -20.47
N VAL A 181 3.80 -26.07 -19.27
CA VAL A 181 4.06 -27.36 -18.64
C VAL A 181 3.14 -27.56 -17.43
N ALA A 182 2.36 -28.64 -17.44
CA ALA A 182 1.56 -29.04 -16.29
C ALA A 182 2.43 -29.72 -15.22
N SER A 183 2.73 -28.98 -14.15
CA SER A 183 3.54 -29.47 -13.04
C SER A 183 2.80 -30.50 -12.17
N PRO A 184 3.46 -31.56 -11.67
CA PRO A 184 2.88 -32.44 -10.65
C PRO A 184 2.57 -31.68 -9.33
N PHE A 185 3.22 -30.54 -9.10
CA PHE A 185 3.01 -29.71 -7.92
C PHE A 185 1.70 -28.91 -7.95
N ILE A 186 1.01 -28.82 -9.09
CA ILE A 186 -0.30 -28.14 -9.20
C ILE A 186 -1.38 -28.78 -8.32
N TYR A 187 -1.22 -30.06 -8.00
CA TYR A 187 -2.15 -30.82 -7.16
C TYR A 187 -1.90 -30.64 -5.66
N LEU A 188 -0.89 -29.86 -5.27
CA LEU A 188 -0.61 -29.56 -3.87
C LEU A 188 -1.51 -28.40 -3.40
N PRO A 189 -2.43 -28.62 -2.45
CA PRO A 189 -3.15 -27.51 -1.84
C PRO A 189 -2.17 -26.55 -1.15
N ARG A 190 -2.54 -25.28 -1.00
CA ARG A 190 -1.72 -24.33 -0.24
C ARG A 190 -1.67 -24.70 1.25
N PRO A 191 -0.60 -24.34 1.99
CA PRO A 191 -0.43 -24.81 3.37
C PRO A 191 -1.61 -24.45 4.28
N TYR A 192 -2.19 -23.24 4.16
CA TYR A 192 -3.32 -22.82 4.99
C TYR A 192 -4.59 -23.65 4.80
N ALA A 193 -4.72 -24.39 3.69
CA ALA A 193 -5.85 -25.27 3.41
C ALA A 193 -5.78 -26.59 4.18
N HIS A 194 -4.63 -26.90 4.79
CA HIS A 194 -4.44 -28.12 5.56
C HIS A 194 -4.81 -27.89 7.04
N PRO A 195 -5.65 -28.72 7.66
CA PRO A 195 -5.98 -28.61 9.08
C PRO A 195 -4.80 -28.89 10.03
N SER A 196 -3.80 -29.64 9.56
CA SER A 196 -2.59 -29.99 10.31
C SER A 196 -1.39 -30.25 9.40
N LEU A 197 -0.21 -30.26 10.01
CA LEU A 197 1.05 -30.66 9.38
C LEU A 197 0.98 -32.08 8.78
N ASP A 198 0.34 -33.02 9.47
CA ASP A 198 0.23 -34.41 8.98
C ASP A 198 -0.61 -34.51 7.70
N ASP A 199 -1.64 -33.66 7.57
CA ASP A 199 -2.44 -33.57 6.36
C ASP A 199 -1.62 -32.97 5.20
N MET A 200 -0.83 -31.92 5.48
CA MET A 200 0.12 -31.36 4.49
C MET A 200 1.15 -32.40 4.04
N ARG A 201 1.72 -33.19 4.96
CA ARG A 201 2.60 -34.32 4.61
C ARG A 201 1.89 -35.34 3.75
N ALA A 202 0.63 -35.65 4.04
CA ALA A 202 -0.15 -36.58 3.23
C ALA A 202 -0.37 -36.05 1.80
N SER A 203 -0.62 -34.75 1.63
CA SER A 203 -0.65 -34.10 0.30
C SER A 203 0.68 -34.19 -0.43
N LEU A 204 1.80 -33.89 0.25
CA LEU A 204 3.14 -34.03 -0.33
C LEU A 204 3.44 -35.47 -0.74
N ARG A 205 3.06 -36.48 0.06
CA ARG A 205 3.20 -37.90 -0.31
C ARG A 205 2.40 -38.28 -1.54
N ARG A 206 1.19 -37.72 -1.71
CA ARG A 206 0.37 -37.94 -2.92
C ARG A 206 1.08 -37.38 -4.16
N VAL A 207 1.61 -36.16 -4.08
CA VAL A 207 2.42 -35.55 -5.14
C VAL A 207 3.69 -36.38 -5.40
N GLY A 208 4.39 -36.82 -4.35
CA GLY A 208 5.58 -37.66 -4.45
C GLY A 208 5.31 -39.01 -5.12
N LYS A 209 4.16 -39.64 -4.84
CA LYS A 209 3.71 -40.86 -5.53
C LYS A 209 3.41 -40.60 -6.99
N HIS A 210 2.79 -39.46 -7.32
CA HIS A 210 2.54 -39.07 -8.69
C HIS A 210 3.86 -38.88 -9.46
N ILE A 211 4.85 -38.19 -8.89
CA ILE A 211 6.20 -38.05 -9.47
C ILE A 211 6.88 -39.42 -9.63
N SER A 212 6.80 -40.30 -8.64
CA SER A 212 7.40 -41.64 -8.71
C SER A 212 6.82 -42.50 -9.84
N ASN A 213 5.55 -42.29 -10.19
CA ASN A 213 4.86 -43.05 -11.22
C ASN A 213 5.00 -42.43 -12.61
N ALA A 214 4.77 -41.12 -12.72
CA ALA A 214 4.63 -40.40 -13.99
C ALA A 214 5.85 -39.53 -14.35
N GLY A 215 6.75 -39.27 -13.39
CA GLY A 215 7.87 -38.36 -13.57
C GLY A 215 7.51 -36.89 -13.45
N THR A 216 8.53 -36.05 -13.48
CA THR A 216 8.46 -34.62 -13.79
C THR A 216 8.55 -34.40 -15.31
N SER A 217 8.38 -33.17 -15.78
CA SER A 217 8.33 -32.88 -17.22
C SER A 217 9.67 -33.11 -17.94
N PRO A 218 9.72 -33.96 -18.97
CA PRO A 218 10.93 -34.12 -19.79
C PRO A 218 11.39 -32.83 -20.47
N ALA A 219 10.47 -31.91 -20.77
CA ALA A 219 10.79 -30.65 -21.43
C ALA A 219 11.63 -29.69 -20.56
N LEU A 220 11.57 -29.85 -19.22
CA LEU A 220 12.30 -29.00 -18.26
C LEU A 220 13.55 -29.70 -17.69
N GLY A 221 13.71 -30.99 -17.97
CA GLY A 221 14.75 -31.84 -17.41
C GLY A 221 14.58 -32.10 -15.90
N PRO A 222 15.64 -32.50 -15.18
CA PRO A 222 15.52 -32.86 -13.77
C PRO A 222 15.12 -31.67 -12.89
N PHE A 223 14.15 -31.85 -12.00
CA PHE A 223 13.72 -30.81 -11.06
C PHE A 223 14.68 -30.71 -9.88
N VAL A 224 15.34 -29.55 -9.71
CA VAL A 224 16.38 -29.32 -8.70
C VAL A 224 15.92 -28.28 -7.68
N ILE A 225 15.95 -28.63 -6.40
CA ILE A 225 15.61 -27.75 -5.28
C ILE A 225 16.88 -27.39 -4.51
N ALA A 226 17.21 -26.10 -4.45
CA ALA A 226 18.28 -25.59 -3.61
C ALA A 226 17.73 -25.06 -2.29
N VAL A 227 18.24 -25.54 -1.16
CA VAL A 227 17.81 -25.10 0.18
C VAL A 227 19.00 -24.46 0.91
N THR A 228 18.93 -23.16 1.18
CA THR A 228 20.03 -22.43 1.85
C THR A 228 19.87 -22.38 3.37
N GLY A 229 21.02 -22.29 4.05
CA GLY A 229 21.10 -22.11 5.50
C GLY A 229 21.18 -23.44 6.27
N ASN A 230 21.46 -23.35 7.58
CA ASN A 230 21.58 -24.51 8.49
C ASN A 230 20.65 -24.41 9.72
N GLY A 231 19.77 -23.40 9.71
CA GLY A 231 18.84 -23.10 10.78
C GLY A 231 17.55 -23.92 10.73
N ASN A 232 16.60 -23.54 11.58
CA ASN A 232 15.31 -24.24 11.67
C ASN A 232 14.50 -24.17 10.37
N VAL A 233 14.59 -23.07 9.62
CA VAL A 233 13.94 -22.90 8.31
C VAL A 233 14.42 -23.98 7.34
N ALA A 234 15.73 -24.07 7.10
CA ALA A 234 16.31 -25.10 6.24
C ALA A 234 15.91 -26.52 6.69
N ARG A 235 15.96 -26.80 8.00
CA ARG A 235 15.55 -28.11 8.54
C ARG A 235 14.07 -28.42 8.30
N GLY A 236 13.19 -27.43 8.39
CA GLY A 236 11.76 -27.58 8.10
C GLY A 236 11.51 -27.95 6.63
N ALA A 237 12.15 -27.22 5.72
CA ALA A 237 12.08 -27.51 4.29
C ALA A 237 12.65 -28.90 3.96
N LEU A 238 13.85 -29.22 4.45
CA LEU A 238 14.49 -30.52 4.25
C LEU A 238 13.67 -31.69 4.82
N ASP A 239 12.95 -31.47 5.92
CA ASP A 239 12.11 -32.50 6.51
C ASP A 239 10.83 -32.75 5.69
N MET A 240 10.22 -31.70 5.13
CA MET A 240 9.09 -31.85 4.21
C MET A 240 9.50 -32.50 2.89
N LEU A 241 10.73 -32.24 2.40
CA LEU A 241 11.25 -32.86 1.18
C LEU A 241 11.31 -34.40 1.26
N LYS A 242 11.39 -34.99 2.46
CA LYS A 242 11.38 -36.45 2.65
C LYS A 242 10.08 -37.11 2.20
N GLU A 243 8.98 -36.35 2.09
CA GLU A 243 7.70 -36.85 1.61
C GLU A 243 7.65 -36.98 0.07
N LEU A 244 8.67 -36.45 -0.64
CA LEU A 244 8.87 -36.59 -2.08
C LEU A 244 9.92 -37.67 -2.40
N PRO A 245 10.00 -38.21 -3.63
CA PRO A 245 11.06 -39.14 -4.05
C PRO A 245 12.39 -38.39 -4.24
N VAL A 246 12.93 -37.85 -3.16
CA VAL A 246 14.08 -36.94 -3.16
C VAL A 246 15.41 -37.68 -3.22
N VAL A 247 16.35 -37.15 -4.00
CA VAL A 247 17.76 -37.57 -4.06
C VAL A 247 18.64 -36.37 -3.73
N TYR A 248 19.48 -36.51 -2.71
CA TYR A 248 20.40 -35.45 -2.30
C TYR A 248 21.68 -35.49 -3.11
N VAL A 249 22.09 -34.35 -3.66
CA VAL A 249 23.29 -34.19 -4.49
C VAL A 249 24.20 -33.09 -3.93
N LYS A 250 25.47 -33.09 -4.32
CA LYS A 250 26.41 -32.01 -3.97
C LYS A 250 26.41 -30.92 -5.05
N PRO A 251 26.70 -29.65 -4.69
CA PRO A 251 26.73 -28.54 -5.66
C PRO A 251 27.57 -28.83 -6.91
N LYS A 252 28.77 -29.40 -6.71
CA LYS A 252 29.70 -29.77 -7.80
C LYS A 252 29.15 -30.78 -8.82
N ASP A 253 28.11 -31.54 -8.46
CA ASP A 253 27.54 -32.58 -9.31
C ASP A 253 26.37 -32.04 -10.15
N LEU A 254 25.86 -30.83 -9.86
CA LEU A 254 24.73 -30.21 -10.56
C LEU A 254 24.93 -30.07 -12.07
N PRO A 255 26.10 -29.64 -12.60
CA PRO A 255 26.28 -29.54 -14.04
C PRO A 255 26.16 -30.90 -14.74
N LYS A 256 26.75 -31.95 -14.15
CA LYS A 256 26.69 -33.31 -14.69
C LYS A 256 25.29 -33.89 -14.62
N LEU A 257 24.58 -33.63 -13.51
CA LEU A 257 23.20 -34.08 -13.32
C LEU A 257 22.27 -33.47 -14.37
N VAL A 258 22.30 -32.14 -14.54
CA VAL A 258 21.37 -31.45 -15.44
C VAL A 258 21.69 -31.73 -16.91
N ALA A 259 22.97 -31.92 -17.26
CA ALA A 259 23.38 -32.23 -18.63
C ALA A 259 23.17 -33.70 -19.04
N ASN A 260 22.93 -34.62 -18.09
CA ASN A 260 22.77 -36.03 -18.40
C ASN A 260 21.31 -36.34 -18.82
N PRO A 261 21.07 -36.74 -20.09
CA PRO A 261 19.72 -37.08 -20.58
C PRO A 261 19.13 -38.35 -19.95
N GLU A 262 19.96 -39.20 -19.32
CA GLU A 262 19.52 -40.43 -18.62
C GLU A 262 19.13 -40.18 -17.16
N THR A 263 19.17 -38.92 -16.70
CA THR A 263 18.79 -38.57 -15.33
C THR A 263 17.33 -38.94 -15.06
N ASP A 264 17.09 -39.70 -13.98
CA ASP A 264 15.75 -40.19 -13.65
C ASP A 264 14.82 -39.04 -13.24
N LEU A 265 13.84 -38.75 -14.09
CA LEU A 265 12.83 -37.70 -13.88
C LEU A 265 11.72 -38.12 -12.90
N ARG A 266 11.69 -39.38 -12.46
CA ARG A 266 10.82 -39.86 -11.37
C ARG A 266 11.36 -39.52 -9.97
N LYS A 267 12.42 -38.72 -9.92
CA LYS A 267 13.04 -38.18 -8.70
C LYS A 267 12.96 -36.66 -8.67
N VAL A 268 13.05 -36.13 -7.46
CA VAL A 268 13.34 -34.71 -7.21
C VAL A 268 14.75 -34.61 -6.67
N TYR A 269 15.57 -33.72 -7.20
CA TYR A 269 16.94 -33.56 -6.73
C TYR A 269 17.02 -32.39 -5.76
N ALA A 270 17.70 -32.57 -4.63
CA ALA A 270 17.84 -31.54 -3.62
C ALA A 270 19.30 -31.30 -3.28
N VAL A 271 19.67 -30.03 -3.12
CA VAL A 271 20.98 -29.62 -2.61
C VAL A 271 20.79 -28.80 -1.34
N HIS A 272 21.40 -29.27 -0.24
CA HIS A 272 21.45 -28.52 1.01
C HIS A 272 22.70 -27.65 1.02
N LEU A 273 22.51 -26.35 1.23
CA LEU A 273 23.54 -25.33 1.11
C LEU A 273 23.72 -24.58 2.45
N PRO A 274 24.43 -25.15 3.43
CA PRO A 274 25.02 -24.35 4.50
C PRO A 274 26.05 -23.35 3.92
N PRO A 275 26.42 -22.27 4.63
CA PRO A 275 27.38 -21.28 4.15
C PRO A 275 28.69 -21.87 3.61
N SER A 276 29.17 -22.98 4.18
CA SER A 276 30.37 -23.68 3.71
C SER A 276 30.31 -24.20 2.27
N GLU A 277 29.12 -24.36 1.70
CA GLU A 277 28.94 -24.86 0.33
C GLU A 277 28.91 -23.72 -0.72
N TYR A 278 28.66 -22.46 -0.32
CA TYR A 278 28.51 -21.35 -1.28
C TYR A 278 29.21 -20.04 -0.90
N ILE A 279 29.87 -19.98 0.26
CA ILE A 279 30.75 -18.88 0.66
C ILE A 279 32.21 -19.31 0.52
N ARG A 280 33.03 -18.42 -0.02
CA ARG A 280 34.48 -18.59 -0.21
C ARG A 280 35.21 -17.31 0.12
N GLY A 281 36.48 -17.41 0.51
CA GLY A 281 37.34 -16.22 0.58
C GLY A 281 37.41 -15.54 -0.79
N ILE A 282 37.69 -14.25 -0.84
CA ILE A 282 37.86 -13.53 -2.12
C ILE A 282 38.92 -14.21 -3.01
N ASN A 283 39.97 -14.78 -2.39
CA ASN A 283 41.02 -15.57 -3.03
C ASN A 283 40.68 -17.07 -3.19
N ASN A 284 39.39 -17.45 -3.07
CA ASN A 284 38.88 -18.83 -3.11
C ASN A 284 39.33 -19.73 -1.94
N GLU A 285 39.66 -19.15 -0.79
CA GLU A 285 39.95 -19.91 0.43
C GLU A 285 38.70 -20.68 0.93
N PRO A 286 38.87 -21.86 1.56
CA PRO A 286 37.77 -22.60 2.17
C PRO A 286 37.04 -21.78 3.23
N TYR A 287 35.73 -22.00 3.36
CA TYR A 287 34.91 -21.34 4.37
C TYR A 287 35.39 -21.66 5.78
N ASP A 288 35.68 -20.60 6.54
CA ASP A 288 35.89 -20.66 7.99
C ASP A 288 34.83 -19.81 8.69
N ARG A 289 34.15 -20.40 9.66
CA ARG A 289 33.00 -19.75 10.31
C ARG A 289 33.41 -18.56 11.19
N GLU A 290 34.49 -18.69 11.93
CA GLU A 290 34.92 -17.66 12.88
C GLU A 290 35.48 -16.45 12.13
N ALA A 291 36.32 -16.70 11.13
CA ALA A 291 36.84 -15.67 10.25
C ALA A 291 35.74 -15.00 9.41
N TYR A 292 34.72 -15.74 8.96
CA TYR A 292 33.54 -15.19 8.28
C TYR A 292 32.75 -14.21 9.14
N HIS A 293 32.53 -14.53 10.42
CA HIS A 293 31.80 -13.64 11.30
C HIS A 293 32.65 -12.46 11.82
N THR A 294 33.97 -12.62 11.86
CA THR A 294 34.90 -11.57 12.30
C THR A 294 35.12 -10.50 11.24
N ASP A 295 35.29 -10.90 9.97
CA ASP A 295 35.51 -9.98 8.85
C ASP A 295 34.78 -10.47 7.59
N PRO A 296 33.47 -10.21 7.47
CA PRO A 296 32.66 -10.68 6.34
C PRO A 296 33.12 -10.12 4.98
N SER A 297 33.86 -8.99 4.98
CA SER A 297 34.31 -8.31 3.76
C SER A 297 35.31 -9.12 2.93
N LYS A 298 35.99 -10.08 3.56
CA LYS A 298 36.95 -10.99 2.90
C LYS A 298 36.30 -12.17 2.19
N TRP A 299 34.97 -12.23 2.17
CA TRP A 299 34.21 -13.37 1.69
C TRP A 299 33.27 -12.98 0.56
N LYS A 300 33.03 -13.91 -0.36
CA LYS A 300 32.10 -13.77 -1.48
C LYS A 300 31.18 -14.98 -1.59
N SER A 301 29.99 -14.76 -2.15
CA SER A 301 29.08 -15.83 -2.55
C SER A 301 29.44 -16.33 -3.93
N ILE A 302 29.55 -17.65 -4.10
CA ILE A 302 29.68 -18.34 -5.40
C ILE A 302 28.35 -18.95 -5.85
N PHE A 303 27.26 -18.70 -5.11
CA PHE A 303 25.93 -19.30 -5.38
C PHE A 303 25.41 -18.93 -6.78
N ALA A 304 25.55 -17.66 -7.18
CA ALA A 304 25.10 -17.15 -8.47
C ALA A 304 25.75 -17.89 -9.65
N ASP A 305 27.00 -18.31 -9.51
CA ASP A 305 27.79 -18.93 -10.57
C ASP A 305 27.70 -20.46 -10.55
N GLU A 306 27.80 -21.09 -9.38
CA GLU A 306 27.97 -22.55 -9.27
C GLU A 306 26.68 -23.31 -8.99
N VAL A 307 25.60 -22.64 -8.55
CA VAL A 307 24.38 -23.32 -8.06
C VAL A 307 23.11 -22.81 -8.72
N ALA A 308 22.91 -21.49 -8.74
CA ALA A 308 21.69 -20.87 -9.25
C ALA A 308 21.34 -21.29 -10.69
N PRO A 309 22.29 -21.38 -11.66
CA PRO A 309 21.97 -21.74 -13.05
C PRO A 309 21.38 -23.14 -13.23
N TYR A 310 21.63 -24.05 -12.30
CA TYR A 310 21.19 -25.45 -12.36
C TYR A 310 19.93 -25.73 -11.53
N THR A 311 19.53 -24.77 -10.70
CA THR A 311 18.41 -24.88 -9.76
C THR A 311 17.08 -24.67 -10.49
N SER A 312 16.01 -25.39 -10.15
CA SER A 312 14.64 -25.11 -10.61
C SER A 312 13.90 -24.22 -9.61
N LEU A 313 14.01 -24.57 -8.32
CA LEU A 313 13.40 -23.87 -7.19
C LEU A 313 14.45 -23.54 -6.12
N LEU A 314 14.58 -22.28 -5.74
CA LEU A 314 15.35 -21.86 -4.58
C LEU A 314 14.44 -21.72 -3.35
N ILE A 315 14.72 -22.43 -2.27
CA ILE A 315 14.20 -22.17 -0.92
C ILE A 315 15.28 -21.42 -0.12
N ASN A 316 15.16 -20.10 -0.02
CA ASN A 316 16.12 -19.31 0.74
C ASN A 316 15.72 -19.23 2.22
N GLY A 317 16.51 -19.87 3.08
CA GLY A 317 16.32 -19.87 4.53
C GLY A 317 17.52 -19.30 5.31
N ALA A 318 18.50 -18.75 4.60
CA ALA A 318 19.67 -18.11 5.19
C ALA A 318 19.33 -16.65 5.54
N GLY A 319 19.40 -16.32 6.83
CA GLY A 319 19.27 -14.93 7.28
C GLY A 319 20.52 -14.13 6.90
N TRP A 320 20.32 -12.84 6.62
CA TRP A 320 21.38 -11.92 6.19
C TRP A 320 21.50 -10.71 7.12
N LYS A 321 22.67 -10.06 7.11
CA LYS A 321 22.92 -8.81 7.84
C LYS A 321 23.75 -7.85 6.97
N PRO A 322 23.57 -6.52 7.11
CA PRO A 322 24.43 -5.56 6.43
C PRO A 322 25.92 -5.83 6.63
N GLY A 323 26.70 -5.68 5.57
CA GLY A 323 28.14 -5.96 5.55
C GLY A 323 28.51 -7.41 5.21
N TYR A 324 27.56 -8.36 5.27
CA TYR A 324 27.79 -9.73 4.83
C TYR A 324 27.57 -9.88 3.32
N PRO A 325 28.27 -10.80 2.63
CA PRO A 325 28.09 -11.04 1.21
C PRO A 325 26.65 -11.46 0.92
N ARG A 326 26.06 -10.87 -0.13
CA ARG A 326 24.72 -11.23 -0.61
C ARG A 326 24.77 -12.61 -1.28
N LEU A 327 23.66 -13.34 -1.23
CA LEU A 327 23.51 -14.61 -1.95
C LEU A 327 23.45 -14.36 -3.46
N ILE A 328 22.64 -13.37 -3.88
CA ILE A 328 22.55 -12.82 -5.24
C ILE A 328 22.28 -11.32 -5.16
N SER A 329 23.13 -10.51 -5.79
CA SER A 329 22.93 -9.07 -5.96
C SER A 329 22.04 -8.73 -7.18
N ASN A 330 21.60 -7.48 -7.27
CA ASN A 330 20.92 -6.95 -8.46
C ASN A 330 21.81 -7.01 -9.72
N THR A 331 23.13 -6.93 -9.54
CA THR A 331 24.10 -7.13 -10.63
C THR A 331 24.26 -8.60 -11.02
N ASP A 332 24.09 -9.54 -10.08
CA ASP A 332 24.18 -10.97 -10.35
C ASP A 332 22.93 -11.50 -11.07
N LEU A 333 21.73 -11.04 -10.70
CA LEU A 333 20.48 -11.65 -11.15
C LEU A 333 20.35 -11.73 -12.69
N PRO A 334 20.59 -10.66 -13.49
CA PRO A 334 20.53 -10.76 -14.95
C PRO A 334 21.48 -11.84 -15.52
N ARG A 335 22.69 -11.93 -14.94
CA ARG A 335 23.70 -12.92 -15.31
C ARG A 335 23.24 -14.33 -14.95
N VAL A 336 22.69 -14.54 -13.76
CA VAL A 336 22.10 -15.82 -13.33
C VAL A 336 21.00 -16.26 -14.29
N ILE A 337 20.08 -15.36 -14.64
CA ILE A 337 18.98 -15.67 -15.57
C ILE A 337 19.51 -16.06 -16.96
N ALA A 338 20.53 -15.36 -17.47
CA ALA A 338 21.15 -15.70 -18.74
C ALA A 338 21.82 -17.08 -18.72
N LEU A 339 22.58 -17.38 -17.65
CA LEU A 339 23.21 -18.68 -17.46
C LEU A 339 22.17 -19.80 -17.32
N ALA A 340 21.14 -19.60 -16.50
CA ALA A 340 20.05 -20.56 -16.28
C ALA A 340 19.33 -20.90 -17.59
N LYS A 341 19.01 -19.89 -18.42
CA LYS A 341 18.40 -20.10 -19.74
C LYS A 341 19.30 -20.88 -20.69
N GLY A 342 20.62 -20.70 -20.61
CA GLY A 342 21.59 -21.48 -21.37
C GLY A 342 21.67 -22.95 -20.92
N VAL A 343 21.37 -23.23 -19.65
CA VAL A 343 21.34 -24.59 -19.08
C VAL A 343 20.04 -25.33 -19.43
N GLY A 344 18.88 -24.67 -19.38
CA GLY A 344 17.61 -25.29 -19.75
C GLY A 344 16.37 -24.44 -19.49
N VAL A 345 15.30 -24.76 -20.20
CA VAL A 345 13.99 -24.10 -20.03
C VAL A 345 13.43 -24.45 -18.65
N GLY A 346 13.08 -23.43 -17.85
CA GLY A 346 12.57 -23.60 -16.48
C GLY A 346 13.64 -23.61 -15.37
N ARG A 347 14.91 -23.34 -15.70
CA ARG A 347 15.95 -23.11 -14.67
C ARG A 347 15.79 -21.74 -14.02
N PHE A 348 16.03 -21.72 -12.72
CA PHE A 348 15.92 -20.59 -11.80
C PHE A 348 14.58 -19.84 -11.95
N ALA A 349 13.50 -20.59 -12.20
CA ALA A 349 12.19 -20.04 -12.52
C ALA A 349 11.37 -19.69 -11.27
N ALA A 350 11.68 -20.28 -10.12
CA ALA A 350 10.96 -20.04 -8.88
C ALA A 350 11.88 -19.84 -7.67
N ILE A 351 11.49 -18.91 -6.81
CA ILE A 351 12.18 -18.54 -5.58
C ILE A 351 11.15 -18.46 -4.45
N ALA A 352 11.38 -19.20 -3.38
CA ALA A 352 10.71 -19.08 -2.10
C ALA A 352 11.71 -18.48 -1.09
N ASP A 353 11.67 -17.17 -0.92
CA ASP A 353 12.49 -16.50 0.08
C ASP A 353 11.78 -16.49 1.44
N VAL A 354 12.08 -17.51 2.23
CA VAL A 354 11.51 -17.71 3.57
C VAL A 354 12.20 -16.82 4.61
N SER A 355 13.42 -16.34 4.31
CA SER A 355 14.08 -15.33 5.16
C SER A 355 13.31 -14.01 5.14
N CYS A 356 12.84 -13.62 3.94
CA CYS A 356 12.10 -12.39 3.68
C CYS A 356 12.85 -11.14 4.18
N ASP A 357 14.18 -11.15 4.08
CA ASP A 357 15.01 -9.99 4.39
C ASP A 357 14.98 -9.04 3.18
N PHE A 358 14.25 -7.91 3.27
CA PHE A 358 14.17 -6.93 2.18
C PHE A 358 15.52 -6.36 1.83
N GLU A 359 15.81 -6.30 0.53
CA GLU A 359 17.10 -5.91 -0.02
C GLU A 359 18.26 -6.58 0.74
N GLY A 360 18.06 -7.86 1.11
CA GLY A 360 18.93 -8.62 1.99
C GLY A 360 19.81 -9.62 1.23
N GLY A 361 19.74 -10.89 1.61
CA GLY A 361 20.51 -11.95 0.92
C GLY A 361 20.21 -12.03 -0.58
N LEU A 362 18.96 -11.80 -0.96
CA LEU A 362 18.51 -11.61 -2.33
C LEU A 362 18.16 -10.13 -2.52
N GLU A 363 19.05 -9.37 -3.14
CA GLU A 363 18.91 -7.89 -3.19
C GLU A 363 17.64 -7.41 -3.89
N PHE A 364 17.19 -8.16 -4.89
CA PHE A 364 16.01 -7.84 -5.71
C PHE A 364 14.67 -8.13 -5.00
N VAL A 365 14.69 -8.68 -3.79
CA VAL A 365 13.49 -8.85 -2.96
C VAL A 365 13.21 -7.54 -2.24
N THR A 366 12.33 -6.71 -2.80
CA THR A 366 12.04 -5.36 -2.30
C THR A 366 10.82 -5.27 -1.40
N HIS A 367 9.97 -6.31 -1.40
CA HIS A 367 8.70 -6.30 -0.67
C HIS A 367 8.21 -7.72 -0.34
N PRO A 368 7.35 -7.86 0.68
CA PRO A 368 6.77 -9.15 1.03
C PRO A 368 5.54 -9.45 0.18
N THR A 369 5.25 -10.74 0.01
CA THR A 369 3.94 -11.22 -0.43
C THR A 369 3.03 -11.51 0.76
N THR A 370 1.75 -11.68 0.49
CA THR A 370 0.76 -12.02 1.53
C THR A 370 0.28 -13.45 1.35
N ILE A 371 -0.24 -14.08 2.40
CA ILE A 371 -0.89 -15.39 2.25
C ILE A 371 -2.09 -15.32 1.27
N CYS A 372 -2.74 -14.16 1.09
CA CYS A 372 -3.80 -14.01 0.08
C CYS A 372 -3.25 -14.01 -1.37
N ALA A 373 -2.10 -13.38 -1.59
CA ALA A 373 -1.43 -13.26 -2.87
C ALA A 373 0.06 -13.60 -2.69
N PRO A 374 0.41 -14.89 -2.62
CA PRO A 374 1.72 -15.35 -2.16
C PRO A 374 2.83 -15.22 -3.20
N ILE A 375 2.48 -15.01 -4.47
CA ILE A 375 3.40 -15.07 -5.60
C ILE A 375 3.32 -13.76 -6.39
N TYR A 376 4.47 -13.18 -6.71
CA TYR A 376 4.63 -12.20 -7.79
C TYR A 376 5.72 -12.64 -8.75
N GLN A 377 5.78 -12.03 -9.93
CA GLN A 377 6.81 -12.30 -10.92
C GLN A 377 7.79 -11.13 -10.99
N HIS A 378 9.08 -11.41 -10.86
CA HIS A 378 10.11 -10.41 -11.08
C HIS A 378 10.21 -10.09 -12.58
N PRO A 379 10.47 -8.83 -12.99
CA PRO A 379 10.55 -8.43 -14.40
C PRO A 379 11.54 -9.25 -15.25
N LEU A 380 12.57 -9.83 -14.62
CA LEU A 380 13.56 -10.67 -15.31
C LEU A 380 13.12 -12.14 -15.50
N GLY A 381 11.96 -12.54 -14.98
CA GLY A 381 11.39 -13.86 -15.22
C GLY A 381 10.94 -14.65 -13.99
N PRO A 382 11.73 -14.77 -12.89
CA PRO A 382 11.41 -15.73 -11.83
C PRO A 382 10.16 -15.33 -11.05
N HIS A 383 9.41 -16.33 -10.58
CA HIS A 383 8.33 -16.16 -9.63
C HIS A 383 8.86 -16.21 -8.21
N LEU A 384 8.36 -15.31 -7.36
CA LEU A 384 8.83 -15.14 -5.99
C LEU A 384 7.69 -15.28 -5.01
N MET A 385 7.95 -16.04 -3.96
CA MET A 385 7.19 -16.06 -2.72
C MET A 385 8.05 -15.49 -1.60
N THR A 386 7.55 -14.45 -0.93
CA THR A 386 8.25 -13.69 0.12
C THR A 386 7.29 -13.41 1.29
N VAL A 387 6.65 -14.45 1.83
CA VAL A 387 5.66 -14.30 2.91
C VAL A 387 6.32 -14.22 4.29
N GLU A 388 6.14 -13.11 5.02
CA GLU A 388 6.78 -12.89 6.34
C GLU A 388 6.23 -13.77 7.47
N ILE A 389 4.99 -14.26 7.35
CA ILE A 389 4.25 -14.95 8.42
C ILE A 389 3.90 -16.39 8.07
N LEU A 390 4.75 -17.08 7.30
CA LEU A 390 4.53 -18.47 6.86
C LEU A 390 4.06 -19.46 7.95
N PRO A 391 4.54 -19.43 9.22
CA PRO A 391 4.03 -20.34 10.23
C PRO A 391 2.53 -20.16 10.56
N ALA A 392 1.93 -19.02 10.20
CA ALA A 392 0.49 -18.76 10.36
C ALA A 392 -0.38 -19.64 9.44
N GLU A 393 0.21 -20.22 8.39
CA GLU A 393 -0.47 -21.19 7.53
C GLU A 393 -0.61 -22.58 8.19
N LEU A 394 0.22 -22.89 9.19
CA LEU A 394 0.13 -24.10 10.00
C LEU A 394 -0.13 -23.76 11.48
N PRO A 395 -1.21 -23.03 11.79
CA PRO A 395 -1.32 -22.34 13.08
C PRO A 395 -1.48 -23.31 14.26
N ARG A 396 -2.11 -24.47 14.03
CA ARG A 396 -2.34 -25.49 15.06
C ARG A 396 -1.01 -26.08 15.54
N ASP A 397 -0.23 -26.63 14.64
CA ASP A 397 1.03 -27.30 14.98
C ASP A 397 2.10 -26.30 15.43
N ALA A 398 2.17 -25.14 14.78
CA ALA A 398 3.05 -24.06 15.21
C ALA A 398 2.76 -23.62 16.65
N SER A 399 1.48 -23.45 17.01
CA SER A 399 1.09 -23.06 18.37
C SER A 399 1.33 -24.16 19.40
N LYS A 400 1.09 -25.44 19.06
CA LYS A 400 1.42 -26.58 19.94
C LYS A 400 2.90 -26.60 20.30
N HIS A 401 3.76 -26.48 19.30
CA HIS A 401 5.21 -26.43 19.50
C HIS A 401 5.62 -25.22 20.34
N PHE A 402 5.09 -24.05 19.99
CA PHE A 402 5.41 -22.81 20.68
C PHE A 402 4.98 -22.83 22.15
N SER A 403 3.73 -23.22 22.43
CA SER A 403 3.18 -23.38 23.79
C SER A 403 4.01 -24.35 24.62
N LYS A 404 4.39 -25.50 24.05
CA LYS A 404 5.26 -26.48 24.73
C LYS A 404 6.64 -25.91 25.07
N ALA A 405 7.24 -25.16 24.14
CA ALA A 405 8.55 -24.53 24.35
C ALA A 405 8.49 -23.37 25.36
N LEU A 406 7.39 -22.61 25.39
CA LEU A 406 7.19 -21.48 26.30
C LEU A 406 6.84 -21.93 27.74
N LYS A 407 6.19 -23.09 27.90
CA LYS A 407 5.66 -23.61 29.17
C LYS A 407 6.64 -23.53 30.36
N PRO A 408 7.92 -23.94 30.26
CA PRO A 408 8.86 -23.85 31.38
C PRO A 408 9.05 -22.42 31.88
N TYR A 409 9.16 -21.46 30.95
CA TYR A 409 9.34 -20.03 31.26
C TYR A 409 8.07 -19.42 31.86
N LEU A 410 6.89 -19.82 31.36
CA LEU A 410 5.63 -19.37 31.94
C LEU A 410 5.44 -19.88 33.38
N LYS A 411 5.79 -21.14 33.66
CA LYS A 411 5.80 -21.67 35.04
C LYS A 411 6.86 -20.98 35.91
N GLY A 412 8.01 -20.60 35.35
CA GLY A 412 9.01 -19.77 36.00
C GLY A 412 8.44 -18.41 36.41
N LEU A 413 7.76 -17.72 35.47
CA LEU A 413 7.11 -16.43 35.72
C LEU A 413 6.02 -16.51 36.79
N VAL A 414 5.15 -17.53 36.74
CA VAL A 414 4.11 -17.72 37.76
C VAL A 414 4.74 -17.83 39.16
N ARG A 415 5.79 -18.65 39.32
CA ARG A 415 6.52 -18.78 40.60
C ARG A 415 7.21 -17.49 41.03
N ALA A 416 7.74 -16.71 40.07
CA ALA A 416 8.33 -15.41 40.37
C ALA A 416 7.28 -14.43 40.90
N HIS A 417 6.10 -14.36 40.28
CA HIS A 417 4.97 -13.55 40.73
C HIS A 417 4.46 -13.95 42.13
N GLU A 418 4.39 -15.25 42.43
CA GLU A 418 4.07 -15.74 43.78
C GLU A 418 5.06 -15.25 44.86
N ARG A 419 6.31 -14.95 44.47
CA ARG A 419 7.38 -14.45 45.36
C ARG A 419 7.59 -12.93 45.30
N GLY A 420 6.65 -12.18 44.73
CA GLY A 420 6.73 -10.71 44.64
C GLY A 420 7.33 -10.18 43.34
N GLY A 421 7.44 -11.02 42.29
CA GLY A 421 7.67 -10.61 40.91
C GLY A 421 9.13 -10.55 40.46
N ALA A 422 10.11 -10.69 41.35
CA ALA A 422 11.53 -10.63 40.99
C ALA A 422 11.99 -11.85 40.16
N LEU A 423 12.77 -11.62 39.09
CA LEU A 423 13.39 -12.68 38.27
C LEU A 423 14.77 -13.12 38.78
N VAL A 424 15.12 -12.77 40.03
CA VAL A 424 16.44 -13.07 40.61
C VAL A 424 16.37 -14.38 41.39
N SER A 425 17.34 -15.27 41.19
CA SER A 425 17.50 -16.48 42.01
C SER A 425 17.94 -16.10 43.43
N ASP A 426 17.30 -16.67 44.45
CA ASP A 426 17.75 -16.55 45.84
C ASP A 426 19.25 -16.86 45.93
N ALA A 427 20.02 -15.93 46.50
CA ALA A 427 21.46 -16.04 46.68
C ALA A 427 21.77 -17.28 47.56
N GLY A 428 22.04 -18.42 46.94
CA GLY A 428 22.36 -19.66 47.64
C GLY A 428 22.11 -20.98 46.89
N ASN A 429 21.33 -21.00 45.80
CA ASN A 429 21.11 -22.22 45.00
C ASN A 429 21.47 -21.99 43.52
N ALA A 430 21.80 -23.07 42.80
CA ALA A 430 22.20 -23.08 41.39
C ALA A 430 21.39 -22.09 40.53
N LYS A 431 22.07 -21.35 39.63
CA LYS A 431 21.44 -20.37 38.72
C LYS A 431 20.22 -21.03 38.05
N ASP A 432 19.02 -20.51 38.32
CA ASP A 432 17.80 -20.94 37.64
C ASP A 432 17.85 -20.41 36.21
N GLU A 433 18.28 -21.26 35.28
CA GLU A 433 18.47 -20.91 33.88
C GLU A 433 17.17 -20.44 33.20
N VAL A 434 16.00 -20.85 33.71
CA VAL A 434 14.70 -20.40 33.22
C VAL A 434 14.50 -18.91 33.56
N LEU A 435 14.80 -18.51 34.80
CA LEU A 435 14.71 -17.11 35.22
C LEU A 435 15.80 -16.26 34.56
N ALA A 436 17.02 -16.80 34.40
CA ALA A 436 18.09 -16.11 33.69
C ALA A 436 17.73 -15.85 32.22
N THR A 437 17.08 -16.81 31.55
CA THR A 437 16.60 -16.65 30.17
C THR A 437 15.50 -15.58 30.07
N LEU A 438 14.58 -15.53 31.04
CA LEU A 438 13.54 -14.49 31.11
C LEU A 438 14.13 -13.10 31.35
N ASP A 439 15.14 -12.99 32.21
CA ASP A 439 15.85 -11.73 32.47
C ASP A 439 16.58 -11.24 31.21
N ARG A 440 17.28 -12.13 30.48
CA ARG A 440 17.89 -11.80 29.18
C ARG A 440 16.88 -11.33 28.15
N ALA A 441 15.68 -11.92 28.15
CA ALA A 441 14.61 -11.58 27.22
C ALA A 441 13.81 -10.32 27.60
N THR A 442 14.06 -9.76 28.78
CA THR A 442 13.37 -8.56 29.27
C THR A 442 13.97 -7.32 28.61
N ILE A 443 13.12 -6.53 27.95
CA ILE A 443 13.51 -5.27 27.31
C ILE A 443 13.39 -4.10 28.28
N ALA A 444 12.24 -4.01 28.95
CA ALA A 444 11.91 -2.95 29.90
C ALA A 444 11.24 -3.54 31.14
N GLU A 445 11.49 -2.91 32.29
CA GLU A 445 10.95 -3.30 33.59
C GLU A 445 10.86 -2.08 34.52
N ASN A 446 9.76 -1.96 35.27
CA ASN A 446 9.54 -0.88 36.24
C ASN A 446 9.79 0.52 35.64
N GLY A 447 9.42 0.71 34.38
CA GLY A 447 9.59 1.98 33.67
C GLY A 447 11.01 2.24 33.19
N THR A 448 11.92 1.27 33.28
CA THR A 448 13.33 1.43 32.86
C THR A 448 13.72 0.38 31.82
N LEU A 449 14.50 0.79 30.82
CA LEU A 449 15.12 -0.14 29.89
C LEU A 449 16.23 -0.92 30.60
N ARG A 450 16.35 -2.21 30.31
CA ARG A 450 17.46 -3.02 30.83
C ARG A 450 18.80 -2.53 30.26
N PRO A 451 19.93 -2.67 30.98
CA PRO A 451 21.22 -2.12 30.55
C PRO A 451 21.64 -2.48 29.12
N GLN A 452 21.38 -3.71 28.66
CA GLN A 452 21.70 -4.14 27.28
C GLN A 452 20.83 -3.47 26.19
N HIS A 453 19.73 -2.84 26.58
CA HIS A 453 18.76 -2.18 25.71
C HIS A 453 18.71 -0.66 25.93
N SER A 454 19.64 -0.10 26.71
CA SER A 454 19.70 1.34 27.02
C SER A 454 19.80 2.22 25.77
N TRP A 455 20.42 1.72 24.70
CA TRP A 455 20.51 2.40 23.40
C TRP A 455 19.16 2.66 22.74
N LEU A 456 18.09 1.98 23.15
CA LEU A 456 16.73 2.25 22.67
C LEU A 456 16.14 3.52 23.32
N MET A 457 16.70 4.00 24.43
CA MET A 457 16.19 5.16 25.16
C MET A 457 16.20 6.42 24.30
N ASP A 458 17.20 6.60 23.44
CA ASP A 458 17.28 7.75 22.54
C ASP A 458 16.09 7.80 21.58
N ARG A 459 15.65 6.64 21.08
CA ARG A 459 14.46 6.52 20.21
C ARG A 459 13.17 6.77 20.99
N VAL A 460 13.07 6.25 22.21
CA VAL A 460 11.92 6.49 23.09
C VAL A 460 11.82 7.98 23.46
N ASN A 461 12.95 8.62 23.77
CA ASN A 461 13.02 10.06 24.01
C ASN A 461 12.61 10.86 22.79
N ALA A 462 13.14 10.52 21.60
CA ALA A 462 12.76 11.16 20.34
C ALA A 462 11.24 11.06 20.10
N HIS A 463 10.67 9.87 20.29
CA HIS A 463 9.23 9.62 20.19
C HIS A 463 8.43 10.46 21.22
N TRP A 464 8.89 10.57 22.46
CA TRP A 464 8.24 11.42 23.47
C TRP A 464 8.37 12.90 23.20
N THR A 465 9.48 13.40 22.67
CA THR A 465 9.64 14.81 22.30
C THR A 465 8.77 15.18 21.11
N GLN A 466 8.64 14.29 20.12
CA GLN A 466 7.67 14.44 19.03
C GLN A 466 6.22 14.38 19.57
N GLY A 467 5.96 13.52 20.57
CA GLY A 467 4.66 13.41 21.25
C GLY A 467 4.34 14.49 22.30
N SER A 468 5.31 15.29 22.75
CA SER A 468 5.09 16.40 23.70
C SER A 468 4.74 17.71 22.99
N ILE A 469 4.96 17.78 21.68
CA ILE A 469 4.44 18.83 20.79
C ILE A 469 3.11 18.37 20.15
N CYS A 470 2.86 17.06 20.07
CA CYS A 470 1.65 16.45 19.54
C CYS A 470 1.06 15.41 20.50
N GLY A 471 0.15 15.84 21.38
CA GLY A 471 -0.64 14.93 22.20
C GLY A 471 -1.64 14.12 21.36
N SER A 472 -1.37 12.82 21.28
CA SER A 472 -2.15 11.62 20.87
C SER A 472 -2.38 11.34 19.37
N ALA A 473 -1.51 10.49 18.80
CA ALA A 473 -1.77 9.69 17.59
C ALA A 473 -1.54 8.20 17.89
N SER A 474 -2.51 7.36 17.52
CA SER A 474 -2.42 5.90 17.52
C SER A 474 -1.62 5.41 16.31
N THR A 475 -0.75 4.43 16.54
CA THR A 475 0.23 3.86 15.61
C THR A 475 -0.37 2.95 14.52
N SER A 476 0.00 3.23 13.27
CA SER A 476 0.45 2.24 12.29
C SER A 476 1.71 2.81 11.69
N ALA A 477 2.83 2.08 11.73
CA ALA A 477 4.10 2.69 11.44
C ALA A 477 4.95 1.91 10.44
N GLY A 478 5.78 2.68 9.73
CA GLY A 478 6.79 2.27 8.76
C GLY A 478 7.83 3.38 8.63
N ILE A 479 8.92 3.23 9.40
CA ILE A 479 10.33 3.60 9.19
C ILE A 479 10.69 4.85 8.34
N ALA A 480 11.39 5.82 8.95
CA ALA A 480 12.38 6.72 8.33
C ALA A 480 13.52 7.20 9.27
N LEU A 481 14.65 7.58 8.66
CA LEU A 481 15.99 7.86 9.22
C LEU A 481 16.28 9.39 9.40
N PRO A 482 17.40 9.82 10.04
CA PRO A 482 17.48 11.02 10.90
C PRO A 482 18.32 12.19 10.36
N SER A 483 18.17 13.39 10.96
CA SER A 483 19.18 14.47 11.22
C SER A 483 18.45 15.83 11.42
N ARG A 484 18.94 16.92 12.03
CA ARG A 484 20.12 17.35 12.82
C ARG A 484 19.77 18.70 13.50
N ASP A 485 20.48 19.04 14.57
CA ASP A 485 20.28 20.14 15.53
C ASP A 485 20.37 21.60 15.01
N MET A 486 19.69 22.56 15.68
CA MET A 486 20.26 23.84 16.15
C MET A 486 19.33 24.68 17.07
N GLU A 487 19.80 24.90 18.31
CA GLU A 487 19.90 26.17 19.09
C GLU A 487 18.66 27.08 19.31
N THR A 488 18.03 27.08 20.50
CA THR A 488 18.28 27.84 21.77
C THR A 488 17.84 29.33 21.82
N SER A 489 16.90 29.66 22.72
CA SER A 489 16.92 30.76 23.74
C SER A 489 15.50 30.94 24.35
N SER A 490 15.18 30.47 25.57
CA SER A 490 15.38 31.05 26.92
C SER A 490 14.48 32.25 27.31
N VAL A 491 14.03 32.23 28.59
CA VAL A 491 13.51 33.35 29.46
C VAL A 491 11.97 33.51 29.46
N VAL A 492 11.16 33.54 30.54
CA VAL A 492 11.29 33.54 32.02
C VAL A 492 9.95 33.15 32.69
N SER A 493 10.07 32.60 33.91
CA SER A 493 9.05 32.19 34.91
C SER A 493 8.09 33.31 35.40
N SER A 494 6.80 33.07 35.67
CA SER A 494 6.20 32.65 36.97
C SER A 494 4.75 33.20 37.07
N PRO A 495 3.91 32.92 38.10
CA PRO A 495 3.58 31.65 38.78
C PRO A 495 2.06 31.32 38.77
N GLU A 496 1.74 30.04 38.93
CA GLU A 496 0.55 29.47 39.57
C GLU A 496 -0.86 30.04 39.25
N ALA A 497 -1.52 29.39 38.29
CA ALA A 497 -2.98 29.29 38.26
C ALA A 497 -3.39 27.82 38.10
N LYS A 498 -4.29 27.35 38.97
CA LYS A 498 -4.89 26.01 38.96
C LYS A 498 -5.40 25.66 37.56
N PHE A 499 -4.82 24.64 36.91
CA PHE A 499 -5.36 24.12 35.65
C PHE A 499 -6.22 22.88 35.91
N SER A 500 -7.53 23.04 35.67
CA SER A 500 -8.41 21.93 35.31
C SER A 500 -7.83 21.20 34.10
N GLU A 501 -7.97 19.89 34.00
CA GLU A 501 -7.73 19.14 32.75
C GLU A 501 -8.42 19.86 31.59
N SER A 502 -7.65 20.58 30.78
CA SER A 502 -8.18 21.25 29.60
C SER A 502 -8.49 20.15 28.59
N ILE A 503 -9.76 19.81 28.45
CA ILE A 503 -10.29 19.14 27.26
C ILE A 503 -9.73 19.91 26.08
N LYS A 504 -8.77 19.34 25.33
CA LYS A 504 -8.33 19.97 24.07
C LYS A 504 -9.61 20.19 23.24
N PRO A 505 -9.89 21.43 22.79
CA PRO A 505 -11.09 21.69 22.02
C PRO A 505 -11.06 20.80 20.77
N LYS A 506 -12.13 20.03 20.55
CA LYS A 506 -12.25 19.17 19.37
C LYS A 506 -12.20 20.04 18.13
N LYS A 507 -11.25 19.77 17.23
CA LYS A 507 -11.11 20.47 15.95
C LYS A 507 -12.27 20.10 15.04
N ARG A 508 -12.78 21.05 14.28
CA ARG A 508 -13.97 20.88 13.42
C ARG A 508 -13.61 20.99 11.96
N VAL A 509 -13.89 19.94 11.20
CA VAL A 509 -13.77 19.92 9.74
C VAL A 509 -15.16 19.96 9.13
N LEU A 510 -15.38 20.90 8.20
CA LEU A 510 -16.58 20.92 7.36
C LEU A 510 -16.23 20.38 5.97
N LEU A 511 -16.82 19.23 5.62
CA LEU A 511 -16.72 18.64 4.29
C LEU A 511 -17.97 18.98 3.48
N LEU A 512 -17.80 19.78 2.43
CA LEU A 512 -18.85 20.14 1.47
C LEU A 512 -18.83 19.14 0.31
N GLY A 513 -19.88 18.33 0.21
CA GLY A 513 -20.04 17.31 -0.82
C GLY A 513 -19.94 15.87 -0.28
N SER A 514 -20.88 15.03 -0.72
CA SER A 514 -20.98 13.61 -0.37
C SER A 514 -20.71 12.68 -1.56
N GLY A 515 -20.10 13.19 -2.63
CA GLY A 515 -19.93 12.43 -3.87
C GLY A 515 -18.95 11.24 -3.77
N MET A 516 -18.74 10.58 -4.91
CA MET A 516 -18.01 9.30 -5.01
C MET A 516 -16.56 9.32 -4.50
N VAL A 517 -15.94 10.51 -4.39
CA VAL A 517 -14.54 10.66 -3.93
C VAL A 517 -14.41 11.04 -2.45
N ALA A 518 -15.53 11.26 -1.74
CA ALA A 518 -15.51 11.78 -0.37
C ALA A 518 -15.10 10.75 0.68
N LYS A 519 -15.43 9.46 0.48
CA LYS A 519 -15.28 8.42 1.52
C LYS A 519 -13.86 8.28 2.07
N PRO A 520 -12.79 8.24 1.24
CA PRO A 520 -11.44 8.14 1.78
C PRO A 520 -11.04 9.34 2.64
N ALA A 521 -11.50 10.55 2.31
CA ALA A 521 -11.26 11.73 3.14
C ALA A 521 -12.00 11.66 4.47
N VAL A 522 -13.27 11.22 4.46
CA VAL A 522 -14.07 10.97 5.67
C VAL A 522 -13.35 9.98 6.60
N ASP A 523 -12.81 8.89 6.05
CA ASP A 523 -12.10 7.87 6.83
C ASP A 523 -10.82 8.41 7.49
N VAL A 524 -10.05 9.21 6.75
CA VAL A 524 -8.85 9.88 7.28
C VAL A 524 -9.20 10.85 8.41
N PHE A 525 -10.23 11.69 8.22
CA PHE A 525 -10.66 12.63 9.26
C PHE A 525 -11.19 11.92 10.51
N LEU A 526 -11.98 10.86 10.35
CA LEU A 526 -12.53 10.10 11.48
C LEU A 526 -11.50 9.18 12.15
N GLY A 527 -10.40 8.84 11.47
CA GLY A 527 -9.26 8.14 12.06
C GLY A 527 -8.53 8.92 13.15
N ARG A 528 -8.71 10.25 13.21
CA ARG A 528 -8.14 11.13 14.24
C ARG A 528 -9.14 11.45 15.34
N GLU A 529 -8.87 11.07 16.58
CA GLU A 529 -9.80 11.22 17.72
C GLU A 529 -10.13 12.68 18.08
N ASP A 530 -9.23 13.62 17.76
CA ASP A 530 -9.38 15.05 18.04
C ASP A 530 -10.30 15.80 17.07
N ILE A 531 -10.79 15.13 16.01
CA ILE A 531 -11.62 15.72 14.96
C ILE A 531 -13.11 15.41 15.20
N ARG A 532 -13.94 16.45 14.98
CA ARG A 532 -15.38 16.35 14.74
C ARG A 532 -15.65 16.75 13.29
N LEU A 533 -16.31 15.88 12.54
CA LEU A 533 -16.59 16.05 11.12
C LEU A 533 -18.04 16.45 10.89
N VAL A 534 -18.27 17.44 10.02
CA VAL A 534 -19.59 17.76 9.49
C VAL A 534 -19.56 17.52 7.97
N VAL A 535 -20.41 16.61 7.48
CA VAL A 535 -20.58 16.36 6.04
C VAL A 535 -21.85 17.06 5.59
N ALA A 536 -21.72 18.11 4.79
CA ALA A 536 -22.84 18.89 4.28
C ALA A 536 -23.10 18.59 2.80
N SER A 537 -24.35 18.26 2.47
CA SER A 537 -24.75 17.88 1.10
C SER A 537 -26.21 18.23 0.82
N ASN A 538 -26.54 18.45 -0.45
CA ASN A 538 -27.93 18.56 -0.90
C ASN A 538 -28.63 17.18 -0.90
N ASN A 539 -27.86 16.09 -0.89
CA ASN A 539 -28.31 14.72 -0.74
C ASN A 539 -28.03 14.20 0.69
N LEU A 540 -28.96 14.47 1.62
CA LEU A 540 -28.82 14.07 3.02
C LEU A 540 -28.69 12.54 3.24
N PRO A 541 -29.47 11.67 2.55
CA PRO A 541 -29.28 10.22 2.64
C PRO A 541 -27.86 9.77 2.30
N GLU A 542 -27.26 10.32 1.24
CA GLU A 542 -25.89 10.02 0.81
C GLU A 542 -24.87 10.44 1.88
N ALA A 543 -24.99 11.66 2.41
CA ALA A 543 -24.13 12.14 3.50
C ALA A 543 -24.24 11.28 4.77
N LYS A 544 -25.44 10.81 5.14
CA LYS A 544 -25.65 9.90 6.27
C LYS A 544 -25.00 8.52 6.02
N ALA A 545 -25.11 8.00 4.80
CA ALA A 545 -24.51 6.73 4.43
C ALA A 545 -22.97 6.79 4.50
N LEU A 546 -22.37 7.92 4.12
CA LEU A 546 -20.93 8.14 4.20
C LEU A 546 -20.35 8.05 5.62
N ILE A 547 -21.06 8.61 6.60
CA ILE A 547 -20.57 8.67 7.98
C ILE A 547 -20.98 7.47 8.84
N GLN A 548 -21.87 6.60 8.35
CA GLN A 548 -22.32 5.37 9.02
C GLN A 548 -22.75 5.57 10.50
N SER A 549 -23.34 6.72 10.82
CA SER A 549 -23.76 7.10 12.19
C SER A 549 -22.62 7.18 13.22
N HIS A 550 -21.41 7.54 12.80
CA HIS A 550 -20.27 7.71 13.72
C HIS A 550 -20.49 8.84 14.73
N ASP A 551 -20.23 8.61 16.02
CA ASP A 551 -20.47 9.55 17.14
C ASP A 551 -19.76 10.92 17.06
N ARG A 552 -18.77 11.05 16.17
CA ARG A 552 -17.97 12.27 15.95
C ARG A 552 -18.23 12.90 14.58
N ALA A 553 -19.21 12.38 13.85
CA ALA A 553 -19.60 12.85 12.53
C ALA A 553 -21.06 13.27 12.52
N GLU A 554 -21.38 14.32 11.79
CA GLU A 554 -22.74 14.80 11.60
C GLU A 554 -23.01 15.04 10.11
N ALA A 555 -24.15 14.55 9.62
CA ALA A 555 -24.59 14.79 8.25
C ALA A 555 -25.65 15.90 8.24
N VAL A 556 -25.39 16.96 7.47
CA VAL A 556 -26.24 18.16 7.41
C VAL A 556 -26.74 18.36 5.99
N LYS A 557 -28.02 18.71 5.84
CA LYS A 557 -28.57 19.11 4.54
C LYS A 557 -28.12 20.54 4.23
N LEU A 558 -27.51 20.73 3.07
CA LEU A 558 -27.09 22.04 2.57
C LEU A 558 -27.26 22.09 1.05
N ASP A 559 -28.02 23.07 0.57
CA ASP A 559 -27.88 23.58 -0.79
C ASP A 559 -26.98 24.81 -0.71
N VAL A 560 -25.90 24.85 -1.49
CA VAL A 560 -24.92 25.95 -1.41
C VAL A 560 -25.46 27.28 -1.94
N SER A 561 -26.62 27.28 -2.60
CA SER A 561 -27.35 28.51 -2.91
C SER A 561 -27.93 29.19 -1.65
N ASP A 562 -28.13 28.44 -0.57
CA ASP A 562 -28.50 28.98 0.75
C ASP A 562 -27.27 29.59 1.43
N GLN A 563 -27.04 30.87 1.14
CA GLN A 563 -25.87 31.60 1.63
C GLN A 563 -25.83 31.71 3.15
N GLU A 564 -26.98 31.89 3.81
CA GLU A 564 -27.04 32.03 5.27
C GLU A 564 -26.61 30.73 5.95
N ARG A 565 -27.17 29.59 5.50
CA ARG A 565 -26.84 28.28 6.07
C ARG A 565 -25.40 27.86 5.76
N MET A 566 -24.92 28.13 4.55
CA MET A 566 -23.53 27.84 4.17
C MET A 566 -22.55 28.59 5.07
N VAL A 567 -22.79 29.88 5.27
CA VAL A 567 -21.98 30.75 6.14
C VAL A 567 -22.01 30.30 7.60
N GLU A 568 -23.17 29.92 8.12
CA GLU A 568 -23.29 29.39 9.49
C GLU A 568 -22.38 28.17 9.69
N LEU A 569 -22.39 27.24 8.73
CA LEU A 569 -21.56 26.04 8.78
C LEU A 569 -20.07 26.37 8.66
N ILE A 570 -19.69 27.26 7.73
CA ILE A 570 -18.30 27.72 7.55
C ILE A 570 -17.77 28.33 8.85
N ASN A 571 -18.54 29.24 9.46
CA ASN A 571 -18.14 29.92 10.69
C ASN A 571 -17.93 28.94 11.86
N GLY A 572 -18.71 27.86 11.90
CA GLY A 572 -18.66 26.82 12.93
C GLY A 572 -17.52 25.79 12.78
N ALA A 573 -16.70 25.86 11.72
CA ALA A 573 -15.59 24.96 11.44
C ALA A 573 -14.22 25.66 11.54
N ASP A 574 -13.15 24.88 11.62
CA ASP A 574 -11.76 25.36 11.63
C ASP A 574 -11.15 25.31 10.23
N VAL A 575 -11.40 24.22 9.49
CA VAL A 575 -11.01 24.06 8.08
C VAL A 575 -12.19 23.56 7.27
N ILE A 576 -12.37 24.16 6.09
CA ILE A 576 -13.40 23.81 5.11
C ILE A 576 -12.73 23.01 4.01
N VAL A 577 -13.34 21.88 3.66
CA VAL A 577 -12.93 21.02 2.57
C VAL A 577 -14.05 21.00 1.54
N SER A 578 -13.75 21.35 0.29
CA SER A 578 -14.74 21.38 -0.79
C SER A 578 -14.48 20.31 -1.85
N LEU A 579 -15.38 19.34 -1.93
CA LEU A 579 -15.48 18.34 -2.99
C LEU A 579 -16.69 18.62 -3.91
N LEU A 580 -17.09 19.89 -4.00
CA LEU A 580 -18.15 20.37 -4.87
C LEU A 580 -17.68 20.53 -6.33
N PRO A 581 -18.59 20.65 -7.30
CA PRO A 581 -18.25 21.13 -8.65
C PRO A 581 -17.45 22.43 -8.62
N ALA A 582 -16.41 22.52 -9.46
CA ALA A 582 -15.43 23.62 -9.43
C ALA A 582 -16.04 25.02 -9.58
N ALA A 583 -17.14 25.16 -10.32
CA ALA A 583 -17.86 26.43 -10.49
C ALA A 583 -18.41 27.01 -9.17
N LEU A 584 -18.56 26.17 -8.14
CA LEU A 584 -19.11 26.54 -6.84
C LEU A 584 -18.02 26.90 -5.81
N HIS A 585 -16.74 26.75 -6.13
CA HIS A 585 -15.68 27.00 -5.13
C HIS A 585 -15.51 28.47 -4.80
N THR A 586 -15.71 29.38 -5.76
CA THR A 586 -15.51 30.83 -5.52
C THR A 586 -16.47 31.35 -4.43
N GLN A 587 -17.75 30.95 -4.44
CA GLN A 587 -18.69 31.36 -3.39
C GLN A 587 -18.33 30.79 -2.00
N VAL A 588 -17.77 29.58 -1.93
CA VAL A 588 -17.30 28.99 -0.67
C VAL A 588 -16.07 29.75 -0.17
N ALA A 589 -15.14 30.07 -1.07
CA ALA A 589 -13.93 30.83 -0.75
C ALA A 589 -14.26 32.24 -0.24
N GLU A 590 -15.25 32.91 -0.82
CA GLU A 590 -15.76 34.21 -0.34
C GLU A 590 -16.27 34.11 1.11
N GLY A 591 -17.03 33.06 1.43
CA GLY A 591 -17.44 32.76 2.81
C GLY A 591 -16.24 32.51 3.73
N CYS A 592 -15.26 31.73 3.27
CA CYS A 592 -14.05 31.43 4.03
C CYS A 592 -13.24 32.70 4.36
N ILE A 593 -13.05 33.60 3.39
CA ILE A 593 -12.38 34.90 3.60
C ILE A 593 -13.14 35.74 4.64
N LYS A 594 -14.46 35.86 4.48
CA LYS A 594 -15.30 36.67 5.37
C LYS A 594 -15.22 36.22 6.83
N TYR A 595 -15.16 34.91 7.07
CA TYR A 595 -15.11 34.31 8.41
C TYR A 595 -13.72 33.85 8.85
N LYS A 596 -12.69 34.23 8.10
CA LYS A 596 -11.27 33.92 8.37
C LYS A 596 -11.02 32.42 8.57
N LYS A 597 -11.55 31.60 7.67
CA LYS A 597 -11.41 30.14 7.68
C LYS A 597 -10.61 29.66 6.48
N HIS A 598 -9.85 28.59 6.63
CA HIS A 598 -9.07 28.02 5.53
C HIS A 598 -9.92 27.09 4.66
N LEU A 599 -9.61 27.05 3.37
CA LEU A 599 -10.28 26.20 2.37
C LEU A 599 -9.28 25.25 1.72
N VAL A 600 -9.67 23.99 1.55
CA VAL A 600 -8.92 22.98 0.79
C VAL A 600 -9.80 22.37 -0.30
N THR A 601 -9.32 22.35 -1.55
CA THR A 601 -10.06 21.82 -2.71
C THR A 601 -9.19 20.95 -3.62
N ALA A 602 -9.81 19.97 -4.30
CA ALA A 602 -9.15 19.11 -5.28
C ALA A 602 -9.28 19.63 -6.73
N SER A 603 -9.54 20.93 -6.93
CA SER A 603 -9.82 21.52 -8.25
C SER A 603 -8.76 22.53 -8.68
N TYR A 604 -8.64 22.74 -9.99
CA TYR A 604 -7.79 23.78 -10.58
C TYR A 604 -8.12 25.18 -10.04
N ILE A 605 -7.10 26.04 -9.97
CA ILE A 605 -7.26 27.45 -9.65
C ILE A 605 -7.88 28.17 -10.85
N SER A 606 -9.18 28.50 -10.76
CA SER A 606 -9.86 29.29 -11.78
C SER A 606 -9.41 30.77 -11.75
N PRO A 607 -9.64 31.55 -12.82
CA PRO A 607 -9.40 33.00 -12.79
C PRO A 607 -10.17 33.71 -11.67
N SER A 608 -11.42 33.29 -11.41
CA SER A 608 -12.23 33.82 -10.31
C SER A 608 -11.68 33.47 -8.94
N MET A 609 -11.12 32.26 -8.76
CA MET A 609 -10.43 31.87 -7.53
C MET A 609 -9.14 32.69 -7.36
N LYS A 610 -8.31 32.81 -8.40
CA LYS A 610 -7.07 33.57 -8.38
C LYS A 610 -7.29 35.05 -8.02
N ALA A 611 -8.38 35.65 -8.47
CA ALA A 611 -8.75 37.03 -8.13
C ALA A 611 -8.98 37.27 -6.62
N LEU A 612 -9.15 36.21 -5.82
CA LEU A 612 -9.32 36.29 -4.37
C LEU A 612 -7.98 36.33 -3.61
N HIS A 613 -6.84 36.20 -4.29
CA HIS A 613 -5.52 36.02 -3.66
C HIS A 613 -5.19 37.11 -2.63
N GLU A 614 -5.23 38.39 -3.01
CA GLU A 614 -4.90 39.51 -2.11
C GLU A 614 -5.86 39.58 -0.92
N ARG A 615 -7.16 39.46 -1.17
CA ARG A 615 -8.19 39.48 -0.11
C ARG A 615 -8.03 38.33 0.88
N ALA A 616 -7.60 37.16 0.40
CA ALA A 616 -7.31 36.02 1.26
C ALA A 616 -6.00 36.23 2.06
N ILE A 617 -4.97 36.87 1.50
CA ILE A 617 -3.77 37.28 2.26
C ILE A 617 -4.15 38.27 3.36
N GLU A 618 -4.90 39.33 3.04
CA GLU A 618 -5.34 40.35 4.01
C GLU A 618 -6.18 39.76 5.15
N ALA A 619 -6.97 38.72 4.85
CA ALA A 619 -7.78 38.01 5.83
C ALA A 619 -7.01 36.95 6.65
N ASP A 620 -5.71 36.75 6.37
CA ASP A 620 -4.89 35.66 6.91
C ASP A 620 -5.48 34.26 6.62
N VAL A 621 -5.99 34.07 5.41
CA VAL A 621 -6.65 32.85 4.96
C VAL A 621 -5.85 32.15 3.86
N LEU A 622 -5.65 30.84 4.02
CA LEU A 622 -5.22 29.94 2.96
C LEU A 622 -6.42 29.39 2.19
N LEU A 623 -6.38 29.52 0.86
CA LEU A 623 -7.23 28.82 -0.09
C LEU A 623 -6.36 27.85 -0.89
N LEU A 624 -6.16 26.65 -0.34
CA LEU A 624 -5.35 25.59 -0.94
C LEU A 624 -6.18 24.83 -1.97
N ASN A 625 -5.71 24.80 -3.21
CA ASN A 625 -6.37 24.15 -4.33
C ASN A 625 -5.48 23.05 -4.90
N GLU A 626 -5.94 22.42 -5.98
CA GLU A 626 -5.11 21.52 -6.78
C GLU A 626 -4.52 20.36 -5.99
N ILE A 627 -5.26 19.82 -5.01
CA ILE A 627 -4.77 18.73 -4.15
C ILE A 627 -5.62 17.44 -4.23
N GLY A 628 -5.85 16.96 -5.45
CA GLY A 628 -6.47 15.65 -5.75
C GLY A 628 -5.47 14.68 -6.39
N LEU A 629 -5.83 14.10 -7.54
CA LEU A 629 -4.97 13.23 -8.35
C LEU A 629 -4.18 14.05 -9.40
N ASP A 630 -4.92 14.67 -10.31
CA ASP A 630 -4.45 15.52 -11.40
C ASP A 630 -5.55 16.59 -11.60
N PRO A 631 -5.42 17.76 -10.95
CA PRO A 631 -4.22 18.26 -10.28
C PRO A 631 -4.11 17.79 -8.81
N GLY A 632 -2.91 17.42 -8.37
CA GLY A 632 -2.59 17.03 -6.99
C GLY A 632 -1.34 16.17 -6.86
N ILE A 633 -1.50 14.84 -6.85
CA ILE A 633 -0.36 13.90 -6.77
C ILE A 633 0.66 14.20 -7.86
N ASP A 634 0.21 14.56 -9.07
CA ASP A 634 1.09 14.93 -10.18
C ASP A 634 1.96 16.16 -9.87
N HIS A 635 1.40 17.18 -9.20
CA HIS A 635 2.16 18.34 -8.73
C HIS A 635 3.12 17.97 -7.61
N CYS A 636 2.65 17.18 -6.65
CA CYS A 636 3.46 16.76 -5.50
C CYS A 636 4.69 15.97 -5.96
N GLY A 637 4.50 14.99 -6.85
CA GLY A 637 5.58 14.19 -7.42
C GLY A 637 6.55 15.02 -8.27
N ALA A 638 6.05 15.95 -9.09
CA ALA A 638 6.90 16.86 -9.85
C ALA A 638 7.79 17.73 -8.94
N MET A 639 7.24 18.25 -7.85
CA MET A 639 7.96 19.10 -6.90
C MET A 639 9.01 18.34 -6.09
N GLU A 640 8.68 17.12 -5.61
CA GLU A 640 9.64 16.27 -4.90
C GLU A 640 10.83 15.93 -5.81
N MET A 641 10.58 15.47 -7.03
CA MET A 641 11.64 15.14 -7.99
C MET A 641 12.52 16.36 -8.28
N ARG A 642 11.92 17.54 -8.45
CA ARG A 642 12.64 18.79 -8.69
C ARG A 642 13.57 19.13 -7.52
N ASP A 643 13.04 19.18 -6.30
CA ASP A 643 13.83 19.52 -5.10
C ASP A 643 14.91 18.47 -4.81
N ARG A 644 14.65 17.19 -5.11
CA ARG A 644 15.63 16.12 -4.98
C ARG A 644 16.75 16.22 -6.01
N PHE A 645 16.44 16.43 -7.29
CA PHE A 645 17.47 16.56 -8.33
C PHE A 645 18.29 17.83 -8.20
N GLU A 646 17.68 18.93 -7.76
CA GLU A 646 18.39 20.17 -7.46
C GLU A 646 19.44 19.96 -6.35
N ARG A 647 19.10 19.25 -5.27
CA ARG A 647 20.06 18.84 -4.22
C ARG A 647 21.19 17.95 -4.73
N GLN A 648 21.01 17.26 -5.85
CA GLN A 648 22.04 16.45 -6.50
C GLN A 648 22.89 17.24 -7.51
N GLY A 649 22.70 18.56 -7.60
CA GLY A 649 23.40 19.40 -8.58
C GLY A 649 22.92 19.20 -10.02
N LYS A 650 21.70 18.69 -10.19
CA LYS A 650 21.05 18.46 -11.49
C LYS A 650 19.87 19.41 -11.68
N ARG A 651 19.51 19.65 -12.93
CA ARG A 651 18.29 20.35 -13.31
C ARG A 651 17.43 19.48 -14.21
N ILE A 652 16.12 19.68 -14.16
CA ILE A 652 15.18 19.04 -15.07
C ILE A 652 15.18 19.82 -16.38
N VAL A 653 15.42 19.13 -17.50
CA VAL A 653 15.41 19.70 -18.85
C VAL A 653 14.25 19.18 -19.70
N SER A 654 13.58 18.10 -19.27
CA SER A 654 12.39 17.59 -19.93
C SER A 654 11.43 17.03 -18.89
N PHE A 655 10.15 17.37 -18.99
CA PHE A 655 9.08 16.85 -18.14
C PHE A 655 7.87 16.47 -18.99
N VAL A 656 7.53 15.18 -19.01
CA VAL A 656 6.37 14.63 -19.72
C VAL A 656 5.50 13.90 -18.69
N SER A 657 4.26 14.33 -18.54
CA SER A 657 3.33 13.77 -17.56
C SER A 657 2.06 13.26 -18.22
N TRP A 658 1.68 12.04 -17.89
CA TRP A 658 0.48 11.37 -18.38
C TRP A 658 -0.38 10.90 -17.20
N CYS A 659 -1.68 11.18 -17.23
CA CYS A 659 -2.62 10.71 -16.21
C CYS A 659 -3.91 10.17 -16.83
N GLY A 660 -4.50 9.12 -16.26
CA GLY A 660 -5.79 8.57 -16.69
C GLY A 660 -6.50 7.82 -15.59
N GLY A 661 -7.75 8.20 -15.34
CA GLY A 661 -8.73 7.37 -14.63
C GLY A 661 -9.55 6.57 -15.64
N LEU A 662 -9.37 5.26 -15.67
CA LEU A 662 -9.90 4.32 -16.65
C LEU A 662 -10.67 3.21 -15.95
N PRO A 663 -11.55 2.46 -16.62
CA PRO A 663 -11.93 1.15 -16.14
C PRO A 663 -10.72 0.21 -16.16
N ALA A 664 -10.68 -0.75 -15.23
CA ALA A 664 -9.73 -1.84 -15.35
C ALA A 664 -9.93 -2.57 -16.70
N PRO A 665 -8.87 -3.14 -17.32
CA PRO A 665 -8.96 -3.73 -18.66
C PRO A 665 -10.10 -4.75 -18.83
N GLU A 666 -10.38 -5.55 -17.81
CA GLU A 666 -11.47 -6.51 -17.79
C GLU A 666 -12.87 -5.87 -17.83
N ASN A 667 -12.99 -4.58 -17.48
CA ASN A 667 -14.24 -3.81 -17.44
C ASN A 667 -14.31 -2.73 -18.53
N SER A 668 -13.34 -2.67 -19.44
CA SER A 668 -13.26 -1.65 -20.49
C SER A 668 -14.03 -2.00 -21.77
N ASN A 669 -14.69 -3.15 -21.85
CA ASN A 669 -15.42 -3.60 -23.04
C ASN A 669 -16.78 -2.88 -23.21
N VAL A 670 -16.72 -1.56 -23.38
CA VAL A 670 -17.83 -0.64 -23.67
C VAL A 670 -17.40 0.32 -24.77
N PRO A 671 -18.31 0.96 -25.54
CA PRO A 671 -17.95 1.68 -26.76
C PRO A 671 -16.82 2.71 -26.62
N LEU A 672 -16.79 3.47 -25.52
CA LEU A 672 -15.77 4.49 -25.26
C LEU A 672 -14.54 3.96 -24.50
N GLY A 673 -14.51 2.68 -24.11
CA GLY A 673 -13.49 2.17 -23.18
C GLY A 673 -13.47 2.91 -21.83
N MET A 674 -14.55 3.62 -21.48
CA MET A 674 -14.58 4.55 -20.35
C MET A 674 -15.81 4.28 -19.49
N LYS A 675 -15.60 4.36 -18.17
CA LYS A 675 -16.66 4.36 -17.15
C LYS A 675 -16.41 5.47 -16.15
N PHE A 676 -17.48 5.99 -15.58
CA PHE A 676 -17.47 7.22 -14.80
C PHE A 676 -17.59 6.94 -13.30
N SER A 677 -16.58 7.40 -12.57
CA SER A 677 -16.56 7.55 -11.11
C SER A 677 -16.68 9.02 -10.67
N TRP A 678 -17.01 9.91 -11.63
CA TRP A 678 -17.17 11.36 -11.51
C TRP A 678 -18.02 11.89 -12.68
N SER A 679 -18.39 13.18 -12.70
CA SER A 679 -19.33 13.73 -13.70
C SER A 679 -18.81 13.68 -15.15
N PRO A 680 -19.52 13.04 -16.10
CA PRO A 680 -19.10 12.97 -17.51
C PRO A 680 -18.94 14.31 -18.22
N LYS A 681 -19.65 15.35 -17.75
CA LYS A 681 -19.61 16.70 -18.33
C LYS A 681 -18.19 17.24 -18.42
N GLY A 682 -17.38 17.02 -17.38
CA GLY A 682 -15.99 17.48 -17.37
C GLY A 682 -15.14 16.81 -18.47
N LEU A 683 -15.35 15.52 -18.74
CA LEU A 683 -14.66 14.80 -19.81
C LEU A 683 -15.07 15.34 -21.19
N LEU A 684 -16.38 15.50 -21.42
CA LEU A 684 -16.90 15.98 -22.71
C LEU A 684 -16.43 17.41 -23.01
N SER A 685 -16.44 18.29 -22.00
CA SER A 685 -15.92 19.65 -22.16
C SER A 685 -14.40 19.66 -22.35
N ALA A 686 -13.66 18.77 -21.66
CA ALA A 686 -12.20 18.70 -21.78
C ALA A 686 -11.74 18.27 -23.18
N ALA A 687 -12.54 17.46 -23.88
CA ALA A 687 -12.28 17.03 -25.25
C ALA A 687 -12.27 18.18 -26.28
N LEU A 688 -12.73 19.38 -25.89
CA LEU A 688 -12.79 20.57 -26.75
C LEU A 688 -11.83 21.69 -26.30
N ASN A 689 -11.00 21.44 -25.29
CA ASN A 689 -10.07 22.46 -24.81
C ASN A 689 -8.88 22.60 -25.76
N PRO A 690 -8.40 23.82 -26.03
CA PRO A 690 -7.12 23.99 -26.71
C PRO A 690 -5.98 23.45 -25.85
N ALA A 691 -4.89 23.03 -26.50
CA ALA A 691 -3.68 22.58 -25.81
C ALA A 691 -2.43 23.30 -26.31
N ARG A 692 -1.49 23.57 -25.41
CA ARG A 692 -0.19 24.18 -25.71
C ARG A 692 0.91 23.49 -24.91
N PHE A 693 2.00 23.11 -25.57
CA PHE A 693 3.10 22.39 -24.91
C PHE A 693 4.38 22.45 -25.75
N LYS A 694 5.50 21.94 -25.20
CA LYS A 694 6.79 21.83 -25.91
C LYS A 694 7.23 20.38 -25.94
N LEU A 695 7.65 19.87 -27.11
CA LEU A 695 8.23 18.52 -27.27
C LEU A 695 9.52 18.62 -28.07
N ALA A 696 10.61 18.08 -27.52
CA ALA A 696 11.91 17.99 -28.19
C ALA A 696 12.34 19.30 -28.90
N GLY A 697 12.21 20.44 -28.22
CA GLY A 697 12.57 21.77 -28.72
C GLY A 697 11.46 22.51 -29.46
N LYS A 698 10.39 21.82 -29.91
CA LYS A 698 9.32 22.43 -30.68
C LYS A 698 8.11 22.76 -29.80
N GLN A 699 7.70 24.02 -29.77
CA GLN A 699 6.42 24.43 -29.20
C GLN A 699 5.28 24.10 -30.17
N ILE A 700 4.19 23.58 -29.64
CA ILE A 700 3.01 23.13 -30.38
C ILE A 700 1.77 23.74 -29.73
N ASP A 701 0.89 24.26 -30.57
CA ASP A 701 -0.40 24.85 -30.23
C ASP A 701 -1.49 24.09 -31.00
N ILE A 702 -2.43 23.46 -30.28
CA ILE A 702 -3.56 22.72 -30.84
C ILE A 702 -4.85 23.48 -30.53
N PRO A 703 -5.58 23.99 -31.54
CA PRO A 703 -6.91 24.55 -31.36
C PRO A 703 -7.88 23.52 -30.76
N GLY A 704 -8.85 23.98 -29.96
CA GLY A 704 -9.74 23.06 -29.23
C GLY A 704 -10.58 22.14 -30.13
N ASN A 705 -10.95 22.61 -31.33
CA ASN A 705 -11.66 21.83 -32.34
C ASN A 705 -10.78 20.77 -33.04
N GLU A 706 -9.46 20.85 -32.91
CA GLU A 706 -8.48 19.93 -33.52
C GLU A 706 -7.87 18.96 -32.50
N LEU A 707 -8.20 19.09 -31.21
CA LEU A 707 -7.62 18.26 -30.14
C LEU A 707 -7.85 16.76 -30.35
N LEU A 708 -9.06 16.38 -30.75
CA LEU A 708 -9.44 14.98 -30.98
C LEU A 708 -8.86 14.41 -32.29
N GLU A 709 -8.37 15.26 -33.18
CA GLU A 709 -7.66 14.86 -34.40
C GLU A 709 -6.15 14.75 -34.16
N SER A 710 -5.60 15.61 -33.30
CA SER A 710 -4.17 15.68 -32.97
C SER A 710 -3.80 14.82 -31.75
N TYR A 711 -4.44 13.65 -31.59
CA TYR A 711 -4.20 12.75 -30.47
C TYR A 711 -2.93 11.91 -30.68
N PHE A 712 -2.38 11.38 -29.59
CA PHE A 712 -1.23 10.48 -29.62
C PHE A 712 -1.74 9.03 -29.73
N PRO A 713 -1.52 8.32 -30.85
CA PRO A 713 -2.12 7.00 -31.09
C PRO A 713 -1.52 5.87 -30.24
N GLU A 714 -0.39 6.14 -29.60
CA GLU A 714 0.27 5.22 -28.69
C GLU A 714 0.95 5.98 -27.55
N VAL A 715 0.80 5.49 -26.32
CA VAL A 715 1.56 5.98 -25.16
C VAL A 715 2.23 4.78 -24.47
N PRO A 716 3.56 4.60 -24.60
CA PRO A 716 4.26 3.38 -24.20
C PRO A 716 4.58 3.33 -22.70
N LEU A 717 3.57 3.55 -21.84
CA LEU A 717 3.76 3.48 -20.37
C LEU A 717 3.94 2.06 -19.86
N SER A 718 3.28 1.08 -20.49
CA SER A 718 3.49 -0.33 -20.18
C SER A 718 3.09 -1.22 -21.35
N LYS A 719 3.70 -2.40 -21.47
CA LYS A 719 3.37 -3.39 -22.51
C LYS A 719 1.99 -4.04 -22.34
N GLY A 720 1.30 -3.81 -21.22
CA GLY A 720 0.02 -4.44 -20.89
C GLY A 720 -1.23 -3.62 -21.23
N PHE A 721 -1.09 -2.35 -21.65
CA PHE A 721 -2.22 -1.48 -21.94
C PHE A 721 -2.18 -0.97 -23.39
N ALA A 722 -3.32 -0.99 -24.06
CA ALA A 722 -3.51 -0.34 -25.35
C ALA A 722 -3.95 1.11 -25.13
N LEU A 723 -3.00 2.00 -24.87
CA LEU A 723 -3.25 3.41 -24.55
C LEU A 723 -3.06 4.33 -25.75
N GLU A 724 -3.92 5.34 -25.81
CA GLU A 724 -3.77 6.57 -26.59
C GLU A 724 -3.80 7.79 -25.65
N GLY A 725 -3.42 8.97 -26.14
CA GLY A 725 -3.28 10.17 -25.31
C GLY A 725 -3.83 11.43 -25.95
N LEU A 726 -4.35 12.34 -25.14
CA LEU A 726 -4.74 13.69 -25.54
C LEU A 726 -3.89 14.71 -24.77
N ALA A 727 -3.42 15.77 -25.45
CA ALA A 727 -2.76 16.87 -24.78
C ALA A 727 -3.72 17.61 -23.84
N ASN A 728 -3.25 18.09 -22.69
CA ASN A 728 -4.10 18.69 -21.67
C ASN A 728 -3.77 20.17 -21.46
N ARG A 729 -4.66 21.06 -21.91
CA ARG A 729 -4.61 22.52 -21.67
C ARG A 729 -3.22 23.10 -21.97
N ASP A 730 -2.81 24.12 -21.22
CA ASP A 730 -1.49 24.72 -21.33
C ASP A 730 -0.50 24.05 -20.37
N SER A 731 0.52 23.40 -20.92
CA SER A 731 1.63 22.81 -20.18
C SER A 731 2.76 23.81 -19.92
N LEU A 732 2.89 24.89 -20.68
CA LEU A 732 4.06 25.77 -20.64
C LEU A 732 4.17 26.55 -19.33
N GLY A 733 3.04 26.96 -18.76
CA GLY A 733 2.99 27.66 -17.47
C GLY A 733 3.65 26.87 -16.33
N TYR A 734 3.72 25.54 -16.44
CA TYR A 734 4.33 24.69 -15.42
C TYR A 734 5.86 24.83 -15.31
N ALA A 735 6.52 25.45 -16.29
CA ALA A 735 7.95 25.78 -16.18
C ALA A 735 8.20 26.72 -14.98
N GLU A 736 7.35 27.74 -14.85
CA GLU A 736 7.38 28.68 -13.73
C GLU A 736 6.82 28.04 -12.46
N THR A 737 5.66 27.38 -12.55
CA THR A 737 5.00 26.75 -11.39
C THR A 737 5.92 25.77 -10.66
N TYR A 738 6.62 24.90 -11.40
CA TYR A 738 7.54 23.93 -10.82
C TYR A 738 8.98 24.42 -10.70
N LYS A 739 9.26 25.67 -11.10
CA LYS A 739 10.60 26.26 -11.10
C LYS A 739 11.63 25.44 -11.89
N PHE A 740 11.24 24.91 -13.05
CA PHE A 740 12.16 24.21 -13.95
C PHE A 740 13.09 25.15 -14.71
N GLY A 741 12.76 26.44 -14.79
CA GLY A 741 13.49 27.45 -15.56
C GLY A 741 12.61 28.09 -16.62
N SER A 742 13.22 28.68 -17.65
CA SER A 742 12.47 29.23 -18.78
C SER A 742 11.93 28.12 -19.69
N VAL A 743 10.80 28.37 -20.36
CA VAL A 743 10.25 27.47 -21.37
C VAL A 743 11.25 27.21 -22.50
N ASP A 744 12.03 28.23 -22.87
CA ASP A 744 13.10 28.09 -23.88
C ASP A 744 14.20 27.13 -23.44
N GLY A 745 14.54 27.12 -22.14
CA GLY A 745 15.54 26.21 -21.57
C GLY A 745 15.06 24.76 -21.40
N MET A 746 13.77 24.49 -21.58
CA MET A 746 13.19 23.15 -21.49
C MET A 746 13.15 22.48 -22.86
N ARG A 747 13.65 21.26 -22.96
CA ARG A 747 13.53 20.43 -24.17
C ARG A 747 12.09 19.96 -24.38
N SER A 748 11.43 19.44 -23.35
CA SER A 748 10.00 19.10 -23.41
C SER A 748 9.30 19.51 -22.12
N LEU A 749 8.08 20.00 -22.25
CA LEU A 749 7.19 20.31 -21.14
C LEU A 749 5.77 19.99 -21.59
N PHE A 750 5.26 18.86 -21.10
CA PHE A 750 4.02 18.26 -21.56
C PHE A 750 3.22 17.65 -20.41
N ARG A 751 1.92 17.92 -20.39
CA ARG A 751 0.92 17.20 -19.59
C ARG A 751 -0.19 16.70 -20.52
N GLY A 752 -0.59 15.45 -20.33
CA GLY A 752 -1.60 14.81 -21.16
C GLY A 752 -2.46 13.82 -20.39
N THR A 753 -3.57 13.47 -21.02
CA THR A 753 -4.57 12.54 -20.48
C THR A 753 -4.57 11.23 -21.25
N LEU A 754 -4.60 10.09 -20.55
CA LEU A 754 -4.61 8.75 -21.13
C LEU A 754 -6.04 8.24 -21.37
N ARG A 755 -6.21 7.49 -22.46
CA ARG A 755 -7.44 6.75 -22.81
C ARG A 755 -7.07 5.39 -23.40
N TYR A 756 -8.04 4.47 -23.46
CA TYR A 756 -7.87 3.27 -24.28
C TYR A 756 -8.05 3.59 -25.76
N LYS A 757 -7.35 2.86 -26.62
CA LYS A 757 -7.38 3.05 -28.07
C LYS A 757 -8.80 3.07 -28.65
N GLY A 758 -9.08 4.02 -29.53
CA GLY A 758 -10.36 4.22 -30.23
C GLY A 758 -11.27 5.26 -29.56
N PHE A 759 -10.89 5.83 -28.42
CA PHE A 759 -11.69 6.84 -27.73
C PHE A 759 -11.71 8.16 -28.51
N ALA A 760 -10.58 8.64 -29.00
CA ALA A 760 -10.43 9.95 -29.64
C ALA A 760 -11.26 10.03 -30.93
N ASP A 761 -11.17 9.03 -31.80
CA ASP A 761 -11.94 8.97 -33.05
C ASP A 761 -13.45 8.88 -32.77
N LEU A 762 -13.87 8.06 -31.80
CA LEU A 762 -15.29 7.96 -31.45
C LEU A 762 -15.82 9.26 -30.86
N MET A 763 -15.05 9.91 -29.98
CA MET A 763 -15.40 11.19 -29.40
C MET A 763 -15.42 12.32 -30.44
N ARG A 764 -14.51 12.29 -31.43
CA ARG A 764 -14.49 13.22 -32.57
C ARG A 764 -15.78 13.13 -33.35
N MET A 765 -16.20 11.91 -33.70
CA MET A 765 -17.44 11.71 -34.43
C MET A 765 -18.66 12.16 -33.62
N PHE A 766 -18.68 11.95 -32.28
CA PHE A 766 -19.73 12.53 -31.43
C PHE A 766 -19.75 14.06 -31.47
N SER A 767 -18.58 14.70 -31.54
CA SER A 767 -18.48 16.16 -31.69
C SER A 767 -19.04 16.63 -33.03
N GLU A 768 -18.69 15.95 -34.12
CA GLU A 768 -19.10 16.32 -35.48
C GLU A 768 -20.62 16.18 -35.69
N VAL A 769 -21.27 15.19 -35.08
CA VAL A 769 -22.75 15.08 -35.09
C VAL A 769 -23.44 16.04 -34.12
N GLY A 770 -22.69 16.89 -33.41
CA GLY A 770 -23.23 17.94 -32.55
C GLY A 770 -23.50 17.55 -31.09
N LEU A 771 -23.18 16.33 -30.65
CA LEU A 771 -23.47 15.87 -29.28
C LEU A 771 -22.64 16.60 -28.22
N LEU A 772 -21.49 17.17 -28.59
CA LEU A 772 -20.63 17.92 -27.66
C LEU A 772 -20.93 19.43 -27.67
N SER A 773 -21.99 19.89 -28.36
CA SER A 773 -22.35 21.31 -28.28
C SER A 773 -22.90 21.69 -26.91
N ASN A 774 -22.33 22.75 -26.35
CA ASN A 774 -22.78 23.39 -25.11
C ASN A 774 -23.25 24.83 -25.33
N LYS A 775 -23.56 25.22 -26.57
CA LYS A 775 -24.05 26.57 -26.88
C LYS A 775 -25.52 26.69 -26.48
N GLU A 776 -25.89 27.82 -25.91
CA GLU A 776 -27.28 28.12 -25.54
C GLU A 776 -28.22 28.10 -26.76
N SER A 777 -27.72 28.56 -27.92
CA SER A 777 -28.42 28.50 -29.20
C SER A 777 -28.76 27.08 -29.67
N ASP A 778 -28.03 26.09 -29.16
CA ASP A 778 -28.07 24.70 -29.62
C ASP A 778 -28.93 23.82 -28.72
N LYS A 779 -29.63 24.42 -27.74
CA LYS A 779 -30.58 23.70 -26.90
C LYS A 779 -31.65 23.01 -27.74
N ILE A 780 -31.89 21.75 -27.42
CA ILE A 780 -32.86 20.87 -28.09
C ILE A 780 -33.94 20.43 -27.12
N LEU A 781 -35.10 20.10 -27.67
CA LEU A 781 -36.21 19.45 -26.99
C LEU A 781 -36.43 18.08 -27.63
N PHE A 782 -36.59 17.04 -26.81
CA PHE A 782 -36.88 15.68 -27.27
C PHE A 782 -37.75 14.95 -26.24
N ASN A 783 -38.54 13.97 -26.69
CA ASN A 783 -39.46 13.21 -25.83
C ASN A 783 -38.97 11.79 -25.56
N GLU A 784 -38.04 11.28 -26.38
CA GLU A 784 -37.39 9.99 -26.21
C GLU A 784 -35.88 10.10 -26.45
N TRP A 785 -35.08 9.29 -25.75
CA TRP A 785 -33.62 9.30 -25.91
C TRP A 785 -33.17 8.96 -27.33
N ASN A 786 -33.94 8.16 -28.06
CA ASN A 786 -33.66 7.79 -29.45
C ASN A 786 -33.70 8.99 -30.43
N GLU A 787 -34.25 10.13 -30.02
CA GLU A 787 -34.28 11.36 -30.80
C GLU A 787 -32.99 12.19 -30.63
N LEU A 788 -32.21 11.94 -29.57
CA LEU A 788 -31.12 12.83 -29.15
C LEU A 788 -30.13 13.13 -30.28
N VAL A 789 -29.64 12.10 -30.96
CA VAL A 789 -28.66 12.25 -32.04
C VAL A 789 -29.26 12.96 -33.23
N GLY A 790 -30.48 12.61 -33.63
CA GLY A 790 -31.16 13.25 -34.74
C GLY A 790 -31.38 14.74 -34.48
N ARG A 791 -31.82 15.11 -33.27
CA ARG A 791 -32.00 16.52 -32.90
C ARG A 791 -30.68 17.28 -32.84
N ALA A 792 -29.62 16.67 -32.29
CA ALA A 792 -28.29 17.29 -32.23
C ALA A 792 -27.70 17.50 -33.65
N ALA A 793 -27.80 16.49 -34.52
CA ALA A 793 -27.29 16.56 -35.88
C ALA A 793 -28.08 17.55 -36.75
N ALA A 794 -29.41 17.62 -36.61
CA ALA A 794 -30.23 18.66 -37.26
C ALA A 794 -29.80 20.06 -36.84
N LYS A 795 -29.49 20.23 -35.55
CA LYS A 795 -29.04 21.52 -35.02
C LYS A 795 -27.64 21.90 -35.50
N ALA A 796 -26.74 20.93 -35.58
CA ALA A 796 -25.36 21.14 -36.04
C ALA A 796 -25.27 21.41 -37.55
N SER A 797 -26.07 20.72 -38.36
CA SER A 797 -26.13 20.90 -39.83
C SER A 797 -26.96 22.11 -40.27
N GLY A 798 -27.93 22.52 -39.44
CA GLY A 798 -28.94 23.51 -39.83
C GLY A 798 -30.04 22.94 -40.73
N GLU A 799 -30.05 21.62 -40.96
CA GLU A 799 -31.01 20.92 -41.80
C GLU A 799 -32.12 20.24 -40.98
N THR A 800 -33.28 20.02 -41.61
CA THR A 800 -34.38 19.25 -41.01
C THR A 800 -34.51 17.91 -41.73
N PHE A 801 -34.58 16.82 -40.97
CA PHE A 801 -34.74 15.47 -41.50
C PHE A 801 -35.70 14.65 -40.65
N GLU A 802 -36.21 13.55 -41.21
CA GLU A 802 -37.06 12.62 -40.47
C GLU A 802 -36.22 11.78 -39.52
N LEU A 803 -36.73 11.53 -38.30
CA LEU A 803 -36.00 10.77 -37.28
C LEU A 803 -35.57 9.37 -37.76
N LYS A 804 -36.37 8.73 -38.61
CA LYS A 804 -36.06 7.41 -39.20
C LYS A 804 -34.76 7.40 -40.01
N ASP A 805 -34.37 8.55 -40.56
CA ASP A 805 -33.18 8.72 -41.41
C ASP A 805 -31.93 9.11 -40.60
N THR A 806 -32.01 9.19 -39.27
CA THR A 806 -30.91 9.65 -38.39
C THR A 806 -29.59 8.92 -38.65
N MET A 807 -29.62 7.61 -38.89
CA MET A 807 -28.40 6.83 -39.16
C MET A 807 -27.74 7.21 -40.48
N ASP A 808 -28.52 7.50 -41.52
CA ASP A 808 -28.01 7.90 -42.82
C ASP A 808 -27.46 9.33 -42.78
N VAL A 809 -28.10 10.21 -42.00
CA VAL A 809 -27.58 11.55 -41.72
C VAL A 809 -26.25 11.49 -40.97
N VAL A 810 -26.12 10.64 -39.95
CA VAL A 810 -24.84 10.44 -39.24
C VAL A 810 -23.76 9.97 -40.21
N LYS A 811 -24.06 9.02 -41.09
CA LYS A 811 -23.11 8.56 -42.13
C LYS A 811 -22.76 9.65 -43.14
N SER A 812 -23.71 10.52 -43.48
CA SER A 812 -23.47 11.67 -44.36
C SER A 812 -22.52 12.69 -43.72
N ILE A 813 -22.71 13.01 -42.44
CA ILE A 813 -21.85 13.95 -41.70
C ILE A 813 -20.44 13.39 -41.51
N ILE A 814 -20.32 12.12 -41.12
CA ILE A 814 -19.05 11.49 -40.73
C ILE A 814 -18.27 10.90 -41.92
N GLY A 815 -18.99 10.48 -42.96
CA GLY A 815 -18.49 9.59 -44.01
C GLY A 815 -18.72 8.12 -43.66
N THR A 816 -19.27 7.36 -44.60
CA THR A 816 -19.65 5.94 -44.40
C THR A 816 -18.47 5.07 -43.96
N GLU A 817 -17.31 5.20 -44.60
CA GLU A 817 -16.11 4.40 -44.28
C GLU A 817 -15.65 4.62 -42.84
N ARG A 818 -15.51 5.88 -42.43
CA ARG A 818 -15.09 6.26 -41.06
C ARG A 818 -16.13 5.83 -40.01
N ALA A 819 -17.42 5.95 -40.34
CA ALA A 819 -18.50 5.53 -39.46
C ALA A 819 -18.51 4.00 -39.22
N GLU A 820 -18.10 3.21 -40.21
CA GLU A 820 -17.96 1.76 -40.12
C GLU A 820 -16.68 1.36 -39.39
N GLU A 821 -15.54 1.96 -39.75
CA GLU A 821 -14.21 1.71 -39.16
C GLU A 821 -14.23 1.91 -37.63
N HIS A 822 -14.72 3.07 -37.18
CA HIS A 822 -14.72 3.45 -35.77
C HIS A 822 -16.04 3.15 -35.04
N LYS A 823 -16.95 2.40 -35.70
CA LYS A 823 -18.14 1.81 -35.08
C LYS A 823 -19.08 2.80 -34.36
N ILE A 824 -19.25 4.02 -34.88
CA ILE A 824 -20.18 5.00 -34.28
C ILE A 824 -21.62 4.48 -34.28
N ILE A 825 -22.09 3.86 -35.37
CA ILE A 825 -23.49 3.39 -35.46
C ILE A 825 -23.78 2.30 -34.40
N PRO A 826 -22.94 1.25 -34.24
CA PRO A 826 -23.05 0.33 -33.11
C PRO A 826 -23.04 1.03 -31.73
N ALA A 827 -22.16 2.01 -31.53
CA ALA A 827 -22.07 2.74 -30.26
C ALA A 827 -23.36 3.52 -29.94
N LEU A 828 -23.91 4.25 -30.92
CA LEU A 828 -25.16 5.00 -30.75
C LEU A 828 -26.36 4.08 -30.50
N LYS A 829 -26.41 2.92 -31.18
CA LYS A 829 -27.43 1.89 -30.92
C LYS A 829 -27.31 1.32 -29.50
N TRP A 830 -26.09 1.00 -29.06
CA TRP A 830 -25.84 0.51 -27.70
C TRP A 830 -26.26 1.52 -26.63
N MET A 831 -26.06 2.81 -26.89
CA MET A 831 -26.48 3.90 -26.00
C MET A 831 -28.00 4.15 -26.02
N GLY A 832 -28.74 3.62 -27.01
CA GLY A 832 -30.18 3.82 -27.16
C GLY A 832 -30.56 5.23 -27.62
N VAL A 833 -29.68 5.91 -28.36
CA VAL A 833 -29.84 7.33 -28.77
C VAL A 833 -30.18 7.54 -30.24
N VAL A 834 -30.51 6.44 -30.94
CA VAL A 834 -30.98 6.43 -32.32
C VAL A 834 -32.17 5.46 -32.44
N PRO A 835 -33.07 5.64 -33.42
CA PRO A 835 -34.20 4.72 -33.60
C PRO A 835 -33.76 3.29 -33.92
N THR A 836 -34.43 2.32 -33.31
CA THR A 836 -34.23 0.87 -33.53
C THR A 836 -35.56 0.18 -33.82
N ASN A 837 -35.53 -0.97 -34.51
CA ASN A 837 -36.74 -1.72 -34.89
C ASN A 837 -37.51 -2.36 -33.70
N SER A 838 -37.03 -2.21 -32.46
CA SER A 838 -37.69 -2.67 -31.23
C SER A 838 -38.41 -1.52 -30.53
N ALA A 839 -39.71 -1.68 -30.27
CA ALA A 839 -40.56 -0.70 -29.60
C ALA A 839 -40.46 -0.72 -28.05
N GLU A 840 -39.47 -1.43 -27.49
CA GLU A 840 -39.30 -1.53 -26.05
C GLU A 840 -38.48 -0.35 -25.51
N ILE A 841 -39.09 0.41 -24.61
CA ILE A 841 -38.41 1.45 -23.82
C ILE A 841 -37.46 0.74 -22.87
N ASP A 842 -36.15 0.99 -23.00
CA ASP A 842 -35.14 0.48 -22.09
C ASP A 842 -35.33 1.11 -20.69
N PRO A 843 -35.77 0.33 -19.68
CA PRO A 843 -36.01 0.85 -18.33
C PRO A 843 -34.72 1.31 -17.62
N SER A 844 -33.54 1.07 -18.23
CA SER A 844 -32.24 1.52 -17.76
C SER A 844 -31.83 2.92 -18.28
N LEU A 845 -32.74 3.72 -18.82
CA LEU A 845 -32.43 5.09 -19.24
C LEU A 845 -32.86 6.12 -18.18
N PRO A 846 -32.08 7.20 -17.98
CA PRO A 846 -32.44 8.24 -17.01
C PRO A 846 -33.68 9.02 -17.47
N PRO A 847 -34.40 9.69 -16.55
CA PRO A 847 -35.49 10.59 -16.91
C PRO A 847 -35.05 11.68 -17.88
N ILE A 848 -35.92 12.03 -18.82
CA ILE A 848 -35.64 13.06 -19.81
C ILE A 848 -35.70 14.46 -19.16
N PRO A 849 -34.79 15.38 -19.51
CA PRO A 849 -34.80 16.75 -18.99
C PRO A 849 -36.13 17.47 -19.23
N LYS A 850 -36.63 18.16 -18.20
CA LYS A 850 -37.85 18.97 -18.27
C LYS A 850 -37.54 20.33 -18.93
N GLY A 851 -37.50 20.36 -20.26
CA GLY A 851 -37.30 21.57 -21.05
C GLY A 851 -36.05 21.53 -21.94
N PRO A 852 -35.77 22.62 -22.68
CA PRO A 852 -34.64 22.68 -23.60
C PRO A 852 -33.29 22.53 -22.89
N VAL A 853 -32.46 21.62 -23.39
CA VAL A 853 -31.16 21.27 -22.82
C VAL A 853 -30.09 21.25 -23.92
N THR A 854 -28.84 21.57 -23.59
CA THR A 854 -27.75 21.46 -24.57
C THR A 854 -27.49 19.98 -24.88
N PRO A 855 -27.11 19.63 -26.13
CA PRO A 855 -26.74 18.26 -26.47
C PRO A 855 -25.69 17.68 -25.53
N LEU A 856 -24.68 18.47 -25.14
CA LEU A 856 -23.64 18.03 -24.21
C LEU A 856 -24.19 17.67 -22.83
N ASP A 857 -25.11 18.46 -22.27
CA ASP A 857 -25.69 18.20 -20.96
C ASP A 857 -26.63 16.99 -20.97
N ALA A 858 -27.42 16.83 -22.04
CA ALA A 858 -28.22 15.63 -22.24
C ALA A 858 -27.35 14.39 -22.36
N PHE A 859 -26.29 14.46 -23.18
CA PHE A 859 -25.38 13.34 -23.38
C PHE A 859 -24.60 13.00 -22.10
N ALA A 860 -24.11 13.99 -21.36
CA ALA A 860 -23.46 13.78 -20.07
C ALA A 860 -24.39 13.06 -19.07
N THR A 861 -25.68 13.44 -19.04
CA THR A 861 -26.68 12.79 -18.18
C THR A 861 -26.85 11.32 -18.56
N LEU A 862 -27.00 11.03 -19.85
CA LEU A 862 -27.10 9.65 -20.34
C LEU A 862 -25.87 8.82 -19.99
N LEU A 863 -24.68 9.33 -20.28
CA LEU A 863 -23.42 8.62 -20.04
C LEU A 863 -23.21 8.33 -18.55
N SER A 864 -23.67 9.22 -17.66
CA SER A 864 -23.57 9.00 -16.20
C SER A 864 -24.36 7.78 -15.74
N TYR A 865 -25.39 7.38 -16.49
CA TYR A 865 -26.19 6.20 -16.20
C TYR A 865 -25.67 4.96 -16.93
N LYS A 866 -25.40 5.08 -18.24
CA LYS A 866 -24.98 3.95 -19.09
C LYS A 866 -23.55 3.47 -18.83
N LEU A 867 -22.66 4.39 -18.46
CA LEU A 867 -21.25 4.11 -18.23
C LEU A 867 -20.87 4.23 -16.74
N ARG A 868 -21.81 3.96 -15.84
CA ARG A 868 -21.50 3.79 -14.40
C ARG A 868 -20.80 2.45 -14.16
N TYR A 869 -20.05 2.38 -13.06
CA TYR A 869 -19.50 1.10 -12.59
C TYR A 869 -20.61 0.26 -11.95
N GLU A 870 -20.65 -1.02 -12.30
CA GLU A 870 -21.44 -2.02 -11.58
C GLU A 870 -20.73 -2.45 -10.28
N PRO A 871 -21.44 -2.97 -9.26
CA PRO A 871 -20.87 -3.20 -7.92
C PRO A 871 -19.63 -4.10 -7.82
N HIS A 872 -19.37 -4.93 -8.84
CA HIS A 872 -18.25 -5.87 -8.90
C HIS A 872 -17.11 -5.38 -9.80
N GLU A 873 -17.30 -4.27 -10.49
CA GLU A 873 -16.30 -3.71 -11.39
C GLU A 873 -15.35 -2.80 -10.63
N ARG A 874 -14.14 -2.64 -11.18
CA ARG A 874 -13.12 -1.78 -10.60
C ARG A 874 -12.55 -0.84 -11.64
N ASP A 875 -12.17 0.34 -11.17
CA ASP A 875 -11.43 1.32 -11.95
C ASP A 875 -9.92 1.14 -11.79
N LEU A 876 -9.17 1.93 -12.57
CA LEU A 876 -7.73 1.98 -12.65
C LEU A 876 -7.32 3.46 -12.75
N VAL A 877 -6.35 3.86 -11.95
CA VAL A 877 -5.63 5.12 -12.11
C VAL A 877 -4.22 4.82 -12.57
N LEU A 878 -3.80 5.44 -13.67
CA LEU A 878 -2.43 5.49 -14.13
C LEU A 878 -1.96 6.95 -14.11
N LEU A 879 -0.88 7.23 -13.40
CA LEU A 879 -0.18 8.51 -13.45
C LEU A 879 1.30 8.21 -13.69
N SER A 880 1.92 8.85 -14.67
CA SER A 880 3.33 8.64 -14.97
C SER A 880 4.01 9.94 -15.38
N HIS A 881 5.16 10.20 -14.77
CA HIS A 881 6.10 11.21 -15.18
C HIS A 881 7.29 10.56 -15.88
N GLU A 882 7.78 11.17 -16.95
CA GLU A 882 9.14 10.98 -17.45
C GLU A 882 9.87 12.30 -17.33
N VAL A 883 11.04 12.24 -16.72
CA VAL A 883 11.91 13.37 -16.43
C VAL A 883 13.27 13.12 -17.03
N ILE A 884 13.77 14.07 -17.81
CA ILE A 884 15.18 14.08 -18.23
C ILE A 884 15.90 15.14 -17.42
N THR A 885 17.00 14.74 -16.79
CA THR A 885 17.86 15.64 -16.03
C THR A 885 19.20 15.85 -16.71
N ALA A 886 19.84 16.98 -16.43
CA ALA A 886 21.20 17.31 -16.83
C ALA A 886 21.95 17.97 -15.65
N PRO A 887 23.30 17.94 -15.61
CA PRO A 887 24.08 18.72 -14.66
C PRO A 887 23.67 20.20 -14.70
N ALA A 888 23.53 20.84 -13.54
CA ALA A 888 23.12 22.24 -13.45
C ALA A 888 24.09 23.18 -14.20
N SER A 889 25.38 22.81 -14.28
CA SER A 889 26.43 23.54 -14.99
C SER A 889 26.45 23.31 -16.51
N ALA A 890 25.72 22.33 -17.04
CA ALA A 890 25.69 22.09 -18.48
C ALA A 890 25.06 23.28 -19.23
N PRO A 891 25.45 23.59 -20.47
CA PRO A 891 24.74 24.58 -21.28
C PRO A 891 23.30 24.14 -21.56
N LEU A 892 22.38 25.09 -21.73
CA LEU A 892 21.01 24.77 -22.17
C LEU A 892 21.07 24.23 -23.60
N SER A 893 20.34 23.14 -23.86
CA SER A 893 20.26 22.52 -25.18
C SER A 893 18.90 21.89 -25.38
N ASP A 894 18.36 22.02 -26.60
CA ASP A 894 17.16 21.31 -27.03
C ASP A 894 17.47 19.87 -27.51
N THR A 895 18.75 19.50 -27.63
CA THR A 895 19.19 18.17 -28.04
C THR A 895 19.46 17.26 -26.85
N PHE A 896 19.15 15.98 -26.98
CA PHE A 896 19.55 14.97 -26.00
C PHE A 896 21.06 14.72 -26.09
N ASP A 897 21.72 14.67 -24.95
CA ASP A 897 23.11 14.26 -24.82
C ASP A 897 23.21 13.03 -23.91
N PRO A 898 23.53 11.84 -24.44
CA PRO A 898 23.61 10.62 -23.64
C PRO A 898 24.73 10.62 -22.58
N GLU A 899 25.74 11.50 -22.70
CA GLU A 899 26.84 11.57 -21.72
C GLU A 899 26.42 12.36 -20.47
N THR A 900 25.55 13.36 -20.64
CA THR A 900 25.16 14.27 -19.55
C THR A 900 23.70 14.13 -19.15
N ASN A 901 22.84 13.53 -19.98
CA ASN A 901 21.42 13.40 -19.69
C ASN A 901 21.07 12.07 -19.06
N GLU A 902 20.19 12.11 -18.06
CA GLU A 902 19.66 10.93 -17.40
C GLU A 902 18.14 10.95 -17.43
N VAL A 903 17.54 9.82 -17.82
CA VAL A 903 16.09 9.66 -17.94
C VAL A 903 15.56 8.89 -16.74
N TYR A 904 14.50 9.42 -16.14
CA TYR A 904 13.80 8.85 -14.99
C TYR A 904 12.32 8.73 -15.30
N THR A 905 11.68 7.67 -14.83
CA THR A 905 10.23 7.54 -14.79
C THR A 905 9.75 7.48 -13.36
N SER A 906 8.60 8.08 -13.07
CA SER A 906 7.90 7.99 -11.79
C SER A 906 6.44 7.64 -12.07
N THR A 907 6.00 6.45 -11.66
CA THR A 907 4.72 5.89 -12.08
C THR A 907 3.88 5.40 -10.90
N LEU A 908 2.62 5.79 -10.88
CA LEU A 908 1.58 5.34 -9.96
C LEU A 908 0.54 4.55 -10.75
N ALA A 909 0.29 3.31 -10.34
CA ALA A 909 -0.75 2.45 -10.90
C ALA A 909 -1.62 1.89 -9.76
N VAL A 910 -2.89 2.27 -9.71
CA VAL A 910 -3.80 1.92 -8.61
C VAL A 910 -5.06 1.31 -9.18
N TYR A 911 -5.42 0.11 -8.72
CA TYR A 911 -6.70 -0.50 -9.01
C TYR A 911 -7.69 -0.25 -7.87
N GLY A 912 -8.96 -0.05 -8.24
CA GLY A 912 -10.07 -0.02 -7.30
C GLY A 912 -10.19 -1.35 -6.53
N SER A 913 -10.69 -1.26 -5.29
CA SER A 913 -10.98 -2.42 -4.46
C SER A 913 -12.32 -2.27 -3.75
N SER A 914 -12.71 -3.27 -2.97
CA SER A 914 -13.92 -3.23 -2.15
C SER A 914 -13.95 -2.08 -1.14
N SER A 915 -12.79 -1.51 -0.78
CA SER A 915 -12.70 -0.36 0.13
C SER A 915 -12.87 0.99 -0.56
N GLY A 916 -12.92 1.03 -1.89
CA GLY A 916 -13.08 2.26 -2.67
C GLY A 916 -12.41 2.16 -4.04
N SER A 917 -12.92 2.95 -4.98
CA SER A 917 -12.35 3.09 -6.32
C SER A 917 -10.95 3.71 -6.26
N ALA A 918 -10.08 3.41 -7.23
CA ALA A 918 -8.77 4.02 -7.38
C ALA A 918 -8.90 5.55 -7.40
N MET A 919 -9.84 6.07 -8.20
CA MET A 919 -10.11 7.50 -8.30
C MET A 919 -10.49 8.12 -6.95
N SER A 920 -11.36 7.46 -6.17
CA SER A 920 -11.75 7.97 -4.85
C SER A 920 -10.56 8.08 -3.90
N LYS A 921 -9.68 7.07 -3.91
CA LYS A 921 -8.48 7.04 -3.05
C LYS A 921 -7.48 8.11 -3.47
N THR A 922 -7.16 8.19 -4.76
CA THR A 922 -6.16 9.14 -5.28
C THR A 922 -6.63 10.59 -5.31
N VAL A 923 -7.92 10.86 -5.04
CA VAL A 923 -8.43 12.23 -4.88
C VAL A 923 -8.69 12.55 -3.41
N GLY A 924 -9.36 11.66 -2.67
CA GLY A 924 -9.77 11.91 -1.29
C GLY A 924 -8.61 11.89 -0.30
N LEU A 925 -7.62 11.01 -0.48
CA LEU A 925 -6.50 10.88 0.46
C LEU A 925 -5.54 12.09 0.41
N PRO A 926 -5.04 12.53 -0.76
CA PRO A 926 -4.16 13.71 -0.82
C PRO A 926 -4.82 14.95 -0.21
N LEU A 927 -6.10 15.16 -0.54
CA LEU A 927 -6.89 16.26 -0.04
C LEU A 927 -7.03 16.20 1.48
N ALA A 928 -7.28 15.03 2.06
CA ALA A 928 -7.41 14.87 3.50
C ALA A 928 -6.07 15.10 4.22
N PHE A 929 -4.97 14.53 3.70
CA PHE A 929 -3.65 14.74 4.27
C PHE A 929 -3.25 16.22 4.26
N ALA A 930 -3.47 16.93 3.15
CA ALA A 930 -3.23 18.36 3.08
C ALA A 930 -4.13 19.16 4.03
N ALA A 931 -5.43 18.82 4.11
CA ALA A 931 -6.35 19.48 5.03
C ALA A 931 -5.95 19.29 6.51
N LEU A 932 -5.40 18.13 6.87
CA LEU A 932 -4.85 17.91 8.21
C LEU A 932 -3.63 18.80 8.49
N GLN A 933 -2.72 18.99 7.53
CA GLN A 933 -1.59 19.91 7.70
C GLN A 933 -2.06 21.36 7.90
N VAL A 934 -3.08 21.79 7.15
CA VAL A 934 -3.71 23.11 7.32
C VAL A 934 -4.37 23.22 8.70
N LEU A 935 -5.12 22.20 9.12
CA LEU A 935 -5.82 22.14 10.40
C LEU A 935 -4.88 22.13 11.62
N ASP A 936 -3.68 21.57 11.45
CA ASP A 936 -2.63 21.55 12.47
C ASP A 936 -1.77 22.81 12.48
N GLY A 937 -2.00 23.74 11.54
CA GLY A 937 -1.25 25.00 11.42
C GLY A 937 0.17 24.80 10.88
N ALA A 938 0.47 23.65 10.27
CA ALA A 938 1.76 23.37 9.66
C ALA A 938 1.98 24.18 8.37
N VAL A 939 0.89 24.56 7.69
CA VAL A 939 0.95 25.32 6.43
C VAL A 939 0.99 26.82 6.67
N ARG A 940 2.10 27.45 6.27
CA ARG A 940 2.34 28.89 6.48
C ARG A 940 1.81 29.76 5.34
N ALA A 941 1.65 29.20 4.14
CA ALA A 941 1.14 29.93 2.98
C ALA A 941 -0.23 30.57 3.27
N ARG A 942 -0.48 31.74 2.67
CA ARG A 942 -1.74 32.50 2.69
C ARG A 942 -2.09 32.93 1.27
N GLY A 943 -3.34 33.33 1.08
CA GLY A 943 -3.87 33.59 -0.25
C GLY A 943 -4.29 32.32 -0.96
N VAL A 944 -4.40 32.42 -2.28
CA VAL A 944 -4.71 31.31 -3.19
C VAL A 944 -3.42 30.58 -3.54
N ALA A 945 -3.34 29.28 -3.26
CA ALA A 945 -2.15 28.48 -3.48
C ALA A 945 -2.47 27.07 -4.02
N GLY A 946 -1.49 26.44 -4.67
CA GLY A 946 -1.46 25.00 -4.98
C GLY A 946 -0.46 24.25 -4.07
N PRO A 947 -0.26 22.94 -4.26
CA PRO A 947 0.55 22.11 -3.35
C PRO A 947 2.05 22.19 -3.66
N PHE A 948 2.59 23.40 -3.77
CA PHE A 948 3.96 23.64 -4.22
C PHE A 948 4.96 23.80 -3.05
N GLY A 949 4.47 24.07 -1.84
CA GLY A 949 5.30 24.16 -0.63
C GLY A 949 5.64 22.78 -0.07
N GLU A 950 6.85 22.63 0.46
CA GLU A 950 7.32 21.37 1.08
C GLU A 950 6.40 20.91 2.21
N GLU A 951 5.82 21.86 2.96
CA GLU A 951 4.88 21.63 4.03
C GLU A 951 3.54 21.01 3.58
N VAL A 952 3.25 21.02 2.28
CA VAL A 952 2.08 20.37 1.70
C VAL A 952 2.46 19.09 0.96
N TYR A 953 3.39 19.18 -0.01
CA TYR A 953 3.60 18.04 -0.90
C TYR A 953 4.32 16.86 -0.23
N LYS A 954 5.25 17.10 0.72
CA LYS A 954 5.96 16.00 1.39
C LYS A 954 5.02 15.19 2.28
N PRO A 955 4.24 15.78 3.21
CA PRO A 955 3.30 15.01 4.02
C PRO A 955 2.23 14.29 3.20
N VAL A 956 1.82 14.87 2.05
CA VAL A 956 0.88 14.21 1.13
C VAL A 956 1.49 12.97 0.51
N LEU A 957 2.71 13.05 -0.04
CA LEU A 957 3.40 11.89 -0.62
C LEU A 957 3.74 10.83 0.43
N GLU A 958 4.20 11.23 1.61
CA GLU A 958 4.47 10.33 2.74
C GLU A 958 3.19 9.62 3.21
N GLY A 959 2.08 10.36 3.33
CA GLY A 959 0.78 9.79 3.66
C GLY A 959 0.30 8.78 2.62
N LEU A 960 0.52 9.05 1.33
CA LEU A 960 0.21 8.13 0.24
C LEU A 960 1.08 6.87 0.27
N GLU A 961 2.39 6.98 0.51
CA GLU A 961 3.28 5.82 0.67
C GLU A 961 2.84 4.96 1.88
N ALA A 962 2.50 5.59 3.01
CA ALA A 962 2.07 4.91 4.24
C ALA A 962 0.81 4.06 4.05
N VAL A 963 -0.07 4.42 3.12
CA VAL A 963 -1.27 3.65 2.76
C VAL A 963 -1.08 2.76 1.53
N GLY A 964 0.17 2.63 1.04
CA GLY A 964 0.54 1.75 -0.06
C GLY A 964 0.27 2.31 -1.46
N LEU A 965 0.12 3.62 -1.61
CA LEU A 965 -0.17 4.33 -2.87
C LEU A 965 0.99 5.22 -3.35
N GLY A 966 2.22 4.75 -3.18
CA GLY A 966 3.44 5.42 -3.60
C GLY A 966 3.68 5.48 -5.10
N MET A 967 4.34 6.54 -5.56
CA MET A 967 4.91 6.57 -6.92
C MET A 967 6.17 5.70 -6.98
N ARG A 968 6.28 4.85 -8.00
CA ARG A 968 7.45 3.98 -8.23
C ARG A 968 8.38 4.61 -9.25
N GLU A 969 9.62 4.81 -8.85
CA GLU A 969 10.62 5.44 -9.69
C GLU A 969 11.60 4.45 -10.33
N THR A 970 12.06 4.76 -11.53
CA THR A 970 13.07 3.95 -12.24
C THR A 970 13.96 4.85 -13.09
N LYS A 971 15.26 4.58 -13.09
CA LYS A 971 16.21 5.20 -14.03
C LYS A 971 16.25 4.37 -15.32
N VAL A 972 16.04 5.01 -16.46
CA VAL A 972 16.03 4.36 -17.78
C VAL A 972 17.41 4.49 -18.42
N THR A 973 17.99 3.37 -18.86
CA THR A 973 19.29 3.35 -19.55
C THR A 973 19.11 3.26 -21.07
N GLY A 974 19.68 4.20 -21.83
CA GLY A 974 19.82 4.08 -23.30
C GLY A 974 18.64 4.58 -24.15
N GLY A 975 17.95 5.66 -23.76
CA GLY A 975 16.88 6.26 -24.58
C GLY A 975 16.85 7.79 -24.49
N GLU A 976 16.38 8.46 -25.55
CA GLU A 976 16.31 9.94 -25.63
C GLU A 976 15.04 10.54 -24.99
N GLY A 977 14.28 9.74 -24.24
CA GLY A 977 12.96 10.06 -23.70
C GLY A 977 11.80 10.02 -24.71
N MET A 978 10.57 10.02 -24.20
CA MET A 978 9.32 9.96 -24.98
C MET A 978 9.10 11.17 -25.88
N GLY A 979 9.62 12.36 -25.52
CA GLY A 979 9.31 13.61 -26.21
C GLY A 979 9.58 13.58 -27.72
N ARG A 980 10.66 12.91 -28.17
CA ARG A 980 10.98 12.79 -29.61
C ARG A 980 10.05 11.81 -30.33
N SER A 981 9.64 10.72 -29.69
CA SER A 981 8.68 9.78 -30.25
C SER A 981 7.30 10.41 -30.35
N MET A 982 6.90 11.17 -29.33
CA MET A 982 5.65 11.93 -29.33
C MET A 982 5.63 12.99 -30.43
N LEU A 983 6.71 13.75 -30.59
CA LEU A 983 6.81 14.74 -31.67
C LEU A 983 6.68 14.09 -33.05
N ARG A 984 7.24 12.89 -33.26
CA ARG A 984 7.13 12.15 -34.53
C ARG A 984 5.71 11.72 -34.88
N TRP A 985 4.81 11.57 -33.92
CA TRP A 985 3.40 11.25 -34.22
C TRP A 985 2.60 12.48 -34.64
N MET A 986 3.06 13.68 -34.27
CA MET A 986 2.36 14.94 -34.58
C MET A 986 2.80 15.60 -35.89
N LEU A 987 3.95 15.18 -36.43
CA LEU A 987 4.50 15.63 -37.72
C LEU A 987 4.16 14.59 -38.78
#